data_AF-A0A428PHC7-F1
#
_entry.id   AF-A0A428PHC7-F1
#
_cell.length_a   1.000
_cell.length_b   1.000
_cell.length_c   1.000
_cell.angle_alpha   90.00
_cell.angle_beta   90.00
_cell.angle_gamma   90.00
#
_symmetry.space_group_name_H-M   'P 1'
#
loop_
_entity.id
_entity.type
_entity.pdbx_description
1 polymer ?
#
loop_
_entity_poly.entity_id
_entity_poly.type
_entity_poly.pdbx_seq_one_letter_code
_entity_poly.pdbx_strand_id
1 'polypeptide(L)'
;MDCSSKSLEQLIANDEVPFDADVAGLGVVGAFIATSLTALITLIVAFATFSVPPRLLNTADAILAEGVRSLFRIASEHVRRVFSKPDPNFFIKLVRRFFRKVNRSRNKSVKDQEARINAFMTFMVSVSDQILVSEAAILVAGLIGYKEITLYSTNIIIALGCLASTVHLGTFPFFMERLKEHHTAKLMRVAIMSAVSGMLISLLVVQLSATWDTETHVFFICTLRDYQINAEHYLDCIVSLTVPIAILYSTINLIRLLYVPTLSRDDGEPRQDGDEAGISPSRERSYGNVSRRRAPSNANTNHERLEQESSQVGTTQNGQPTRTPHEDNNRRYNHFDDLELMPRRSHVGNRQEGDMTPYEIESQQNPKARSGFFRGLFEATRPSNRDNLLRTWLQKKATAFLTSEVASEALIEFEGNLVAESWAFHQCQGSFVYKILWLWSGNVYGIVSVFTARINTTGMSGKRDEMGFGQIVPLALLVLPIFAALQSKADYEERLVSHSSQQAQQEGPEDQQSESSGPVGEPNLSPRTLFLNTPERPLTERLARLEDRSIELDRRYLFDWARGSNLERSAMLRHSVFLHTGVMFVFTTLLGFFMAYGEFPIATLVLAVLLILPTLRKVVGLIRKFRYTRSQLSLTDDGNEDEREAGGHGHQMAVATTIEGTQTEEV
;
A
#
# COMPACT_ATOMS: atom_id res chain seq x y z
N MET A 1 -31.50 -32.98 -13.76
CA MET A 1 -32.36 -32.08 -12.97
C MET A 1 -33.46 -31.58 -13.88
N ASP A 2 -34.72 -31.82 -13.53
CA ASP A 2 -35.86 -31.12 -14.14
C ASP A 2 -35.96 -29.74 -13.48
N CYS A 3 -35.91 -28.67 -14.27
CA CYS A 3 -35.98 -27.28 -13.79
C CYS A 3 -37.40 -26.72 -13.90
N SER A 4 -38.42 -27.57 -14.09
CA SER A 4 -39.81 -27.11 -14.06
C SER A 4 -40.18 -26.62 -12.65
N SER A 5 -40.76 -25.41 -12.52
CA SER A 5 -41.01 -24.83 -11.18
C SER A 5 -41.95 -25.69 -10.34
N LYS A 6 -42.91 -26.38 -10.96
CA LYS A 6 -43.81 -27.32 -10.25
C LYS A 6 -43.08 -28.50 -9.61
N SER A 7 -42.12 -29.09 -10.32
CA SER A 7 -41.31 -30.19 -9.76
C SER A 7 -40.41 -29.68 -8.63
N LEU A 8 -39.90 -28.45 -8.74
CA LEU A 8 -39.01 -27.86 -7.74
C LEU A 8 -39.75 -27.40 -6.48
N GLU A 9 -40.92 -26.79 -6.62
CA GLU A 9 -41.82 -26.46 -5.52
C GLU A 9 -42.22 -27.71 -4.72
N GLN A 10 -42.42 -28.84 -5.41
CA GLN A 10 -42.68 -30.13 -4.74
C GLN A 10 -41.46 -30.65 -3.97
N LEU A 11 -40.25 -30.53 -4.53
CA LEU A 11 -39.01 -30.92 -3.83
C LEU A 11 -38.78 -30.08 -2.56
N ILE A 12 -39.08 -28.78 -2.63
CA ILE A 12 -39.03 -27.87 -1.47
C ILE A 12 -40.10 -28.25 -0.45
N ALA A 13 -41.35 -28.43 -0.88
CA ALA A 13 -42.47 -28.76 0.00
C ALA A 13 -42.29 -30.10 0.74
N ASN A 14 -41.54 -31.03 0.12
CA ASN A 14 -41.24 -32.34 0.69
C ASN A 14 -39.95 -32.35 1.55
N ASP A 15 -39.27 -31.22 1.73
CA ASP A 15 -37.96 -31.14 2.39
C ASP A 15 -36.94 -32.12 1.78
N GLU A 16 -36.86 -32.22 0.45
CA GLU A 16 -35.98 -33.18 -0.24
C GLU A 16 -34.66 -32.58 -0.74
N VAL A 17 -34.41 -31.28 -0.49
CA VAL A 17 -33.19 -30.59 -0.95
C VAL A 17 -32.10 -30.65 0.14
N PRO A 18 -31.04 -31.45 -0.02
CA PRO A 18 -30.03 -31.61 1.01
C PRO A 18 -29.07 -30.41 1.09
N PHE A 19 -28.56 -30.12 2.30
CA PHE A 19 -27.40 -29.26 2.47
C PHE A 19 -26.13 -29.90 1.87
N ASP A 20 -25.33 -29.08 1.16
CA ASP A 20 -23.96 -29.43 0.80
C ASP A 20 -23.01 -29.03 1.93
N ALA A 21 -22.87 -29.92 2.91
CA ALA A 21 -22.05 -29.69 4.09
C ALA A 21 -20.55 -29.57 3.74
N ASP A 22 -20.07 -30.12 2.62
CA ASP A 22 -18.65 -30.05 2.25
C ASP A 22 -18.26 -28.69 1.68
N VAL A 23 -19.22 -27.92 1.16
CA VAL A 23 -19.03 -26.55 0.65
C VAL A 23 -19.48 -25.51 1.67
N ALA A 24 -20.69 -25.65 2.18
CA ALA A 24 -21.33 -24.67 3.04
C ALA A 24 -21.02 -24.86 4.54
N GLY A 25 -20.32 -25.95 4.89
CA GLY A 25 -20.08 -26.41 6.25
C GLY A 25 -19.30 -25.47 7.16
N LEU A 26 -19.43 -25.68 8.47
CA LEU A 26 -18.85 -24.79 9.48
C LEU A 26 -17.32 -24.82 9.44
N GLY A 27 -16.73 -25.97 9.07
CA GLY A 27 -15.28 -26.09 8.90
C GLY A 27 -14.72 -25.20 7.79
N VAL A 28 -15.37 -25.17 6.62
CA VAL A 28 -14.99 -24.31 5.49
C VAL A 28 -15.12 -22.84 5.88
N VAL A 29 -16.30 -22.45 6.36
CA VAL A 29 -16.59 -21.07 6.78
C VAL A 29 -15.62 -20.62 7.88
N GLY A 30 -15.42 -21.46 8.91
CA GLY A 30 -14.50 -21.19 10.00
C GLY A 30 -13.06 -21.00 9.53
N ALA A 31 -12.59 -21.81 8.57
CA ALA A 31 -11.24 -21.69 8.03
C ALA A 31 -11.02 -20.39 7.27
N PHE A 32 -11.96 -19.98 6.41
CA PHE A 32 -11.86 -18.70 5.70
C PHE A 32 -11.89 -17.50 6.65
N ILE A 33 -12.83 -17.49 7.60
CA ILE A 33 -12.93 -16.41 8.61
C ILE A 33 -11.64 -16.37 9.45
N ALA A 34 -11.16 -17.52 9.94
CA ALA A 34 -9.93 -17.58 10.73
C ALA A 34 -8.71 -17.07 9.95
N THR A 35 -8.58 -17.43 8.67
CA THR A 35 -7.47 -16.99 7.81
C THR A 35 -7.55 -15.49 7.54
N SER A 36 -8.76 -14.98 7.24
CA SER A 36 -9.01 -13.55 7.04
C SER A 36 -8.68 -12.71 8.28
N LEU A 37 -9.15 -13.14 9.45
CA LEU A 37 -8.84 -12.48 10.72
C LEU A 37 -7.34 -12.58 11.05
N THR A 38 -6.69 -13.69 10.74
CA THR A 38 -5.24 -13.85 10.93
C THR A 38 -4.45 -12.82 10.10
N ALA A 39 -4.83 -12.61 8.84
CA ALA A 39 -4.22 -11.60 7.99
C ALA A 39 -4.39 -10.18 8.58
N LEU A 40 -5.61 -9.82 8.96
CA LEU A 40 -5.93 -8.52 9.55
C LEU A 40 -5.18 -8.28 10.87
N ILE A 41 -5.25 -9.24 11.80
CA ILE A 41 -4.57 -9.16 13.09
C ILE A 41 -3.09 -8.97 12.85
N THR A 42 -2.48 -9.76 11.97
CA THR A 42 -1.05 -9.66 11.67
C THR A 42 -0.65 -8.27 11.17
N LEU A 43 -1.44 -7.65 10.30
CA LEU A 43 -1.17 -6.27 9.87
C LEU A 43 -1.28 -5.25 11.02
N ILE A 44 -2.29 -5.40 11.89
CA ILE A 44 -2.44 -4.55 13.09
C ILE A 44 -1.23 -4.72 14.02
N VAL A 45 -0.76 -5.96 14.22
CA VAL A 45 0.44 -6.26 15.02
C VAL A 45 1.69 -5.67 14.38
N ALA A 46 1.88 -5.88 13.07
CA ALA A 46 3.01 -5.34 12.34
C ALA A 46 3.05 -3.81 12.47
N PHE A 47 1.88 -3.16 12.32
CA PHE A 47 1.72 -1.72 12.50
C PHE A 47 2.04 -1.26 13.93
N ALA A 48 1.41 -1.86 14.93
CA ALA A 48 1.61 -1.52 16.34
C ALA A 48 3.07 -1.70 16.78
N THR A 49 3.83 -2.54 16.10
CA THR A 49 5.22 -2.83 16.45
C THR A 49 6.23 -2.12 15.53
N PHE A 50 5.80 -1.24 14.60
CA PHE A 50 6.65 -0.62 13.56
C PHE A 50 7.40 -1.63 12.67
N SER A 51 6.81 -2.81 12.45
CA SER A 51 7.26 -3.81 11.48
C SER A 51 6.58 -3.65 10.11
N VAL A 52 6.26 -2.42 9.73
CA VAL A 52 5.72 -2.09 8.41
C VAL A 52 6.82 -1.39 7.61
N PRO A 53 6.95 -1.65 6.30
CA PRO A 53 7.88 -0.94 5.43
C PRO A 53 7.75 0.58 5.55
N PRO A 54 8.86 1.32 5.76
CA PRO A 54 8.82 2.78 5.93
C PRO A 54 8.12 3.52 4.78
N ARG A 55 8.24 3.03 3.55
CA ARG A 55 7.57 3.56 2.35
C ARG A 55 6.04 3.58 2.43
N LEU A 56 5.44 2.76 3.30
CA LEU A 56 4.00 2.69 3.49
C LEU A 56 3.52 3.60 4.62
N LEU A 57 4.44 4.06 5.46
CA LEU A 57 4.15 4.86 6.64
C LEU A 57 4.28 6.36 6.33
N ASN A 58 3.43 7.16 6.96
CA ASN A 58 3.52 8.62 6.93
C ASN A 58 3.48 9.23 8.34
N THR A 59 3.44 10.56 8.43
CA THR A 59 3.42 11.26 9.71
C THR A 59 2.20 10.90 10.57
N ALA A 60 1.01 10.70 9.98
CA ALA A 60 -0.17 10.26 10.73
C ALA A 60 -0.04 8.82 11.24
N ASP A 61 0.60 7.92 10.49
CA ASP A 61 0.87 6.56 10.95
C ASP A 61 1.74 6.53 12.21
N ALA A 62 2.72 7.43 12.33
CA ALA A 62 3.55 7.54 13.54
C ALA A 62 2.70 7.92 14.77
N ILE A 63 1.83 8.92 14.61
CA ILE A 63 0.87 9.37 15.63
C ILE A 63 -0.07 8.22 16.03
N LEU A 64 -0.65 7.54 15.04
CA LEU A 64 -1.61 6.46 15.25
C LEU A 64 -0.96 5.23 15.88
N ALA A 65 0.27 4.88 15.51
CA ALA A 65 0.99 3.75 16.09
C ALA A 65 1.22 3.93 17.60
N GLU A 66 1.50 5.16 18.06
CA GLU A 66 1.59 5.46 19.49
C GLU A 66 0.23 5.27 20.20
N GLY A 67 -0.85 5.76 19.59
CA GLY A 67 -2.21 5.57 20.10
C GLY A 67 -2.60 4.10 20.19
N VAL A 68 -2.37 3.33 19.13
CA VAL A 68 -2.65 1.89 19.06
C VAL A 68 -1.84 1.13 20.11
N ARG A 69 -0.58 1.48 20.35
CA ARG A 69 0.22 0.91 21.45
C ARG A 69 -0.37 1.21 22.82
N SER A 70 -0.85 2.44 23.03
CA SER A 70 -1.50 2.81 24.28
C SER A 70 -2.74 1.95 24.51
N LEU A 71 -3.58 1.77 23.49
CA LEU A 71 -4.74 0.87 23.54
C LEU A 71 -4.34 -0.57 23.83
N PHE A 72 -3.28 -1.08 23.18
CA PHE A 72 -2.77 -2.41 23.46
C PHE A 72 -2.28 -2.58 24.90
N ARG A 73 -1.63 -1.56 25.47
CA ARG A 73 -1.24 -1.57 26.89
C ARG A 73 -2.48 -1.62 27.80
N ILE A 74 -3.47 -0.78 27.54
CA ILE A 74 -4.71 -0.73 28.33
C ILE A 74 -5.48 -2.06 28.24
N ALA A 75 -5.61 -2.60 27.02
CA ALA A 75 -6.24 -3.88 26.78
C ALA A 75 -5.48 -5.02 27.47
N SER A 76 -4.14 -5.01 27.41
CA SER A 76 -3.32 -6.01 28.09
C SER A 76 -3.49 -5.98 29.60
N GLU A 77 -3.65 -4.80 30.21
CA GLU A 77 -3.91 -4.65 31.65
C GLU A 77 -5.33 -5.07 32.03
N HIS A 78 -6.32 -4.87 31.16
CA HIS A 78 -7.67 -5.41 31.37
C HIS A 78 -7.69 -6.94 31.28
N VAL A 79 -7.08 -7.52 30.23
CA VAL A 79 -6.93 -8.98 30.11
C VAL A 79 -6.18 -9.53 31.33
N ARG A 80 -5.14 -8.84 31.81
CA ARG A 80 -4.42 -9.24 33.02
C ARG A 80 -5.32 -9.28 34.25
N ARG A 81 -6.15 -8.25 34.45
CA ARG A 81 -7.08 -8.15 35.60
C ARG A 81 -8.23 -9.15 35.53
N VAL A 82 -8.88 -9.28 34.38
CA VAL A 82 -10.02 -10.19 34.18
C VAL A 82 -9.60 -11.66 34.29
N PHE A 83 -8.41 -12.00 33.79
CA PHE A 83 -7.91 -13.39 33.76
C PHE A 83 -6.80 -13.64 34.78
N SER A 84 -6.92 -13.08 36.00
CA SER A 84 -6.00 -13.31 37.12
C SER A 84 -6.20 -14.64 37.85
N LYS A 85 -7.21 -15.45 37.47
CA LYS A 85 -7.34 -16.82 37.99
C LYS A 85 -6.35 -17.76 37.29
N PRO A 86 -5.68 -18.67 38.03
CA PRO A 86 -4.71 -19.59 37.46
C PRO A 86 -5.44 -20.77 36.82
N ASP A 87 -5.71 -20.71 35.52
CA ASP A 87 -6.15 -21.87 34.73
C ASP A 87 -5.43 -21.91 33.35
N PRO A 88 -5.26 -23.10 32.73
CA PRO A 88 -4.17 -23.43 31.82
C PRO A 88 -4.48 -23.13 30.33
N ASN A 89 -5.36 -22.18 30.02
CA ASN A 89 -5.70 -21.93 28.62
C ASN A 89 -4.48 -21.36 27.86
N PHE A 90 -3.95 -22.18 26.95
CA PHE A 90 -2.85 -21.86 26.03
C PHE A 90 -3.03 -20.48 25.37
N PHE A 91 -4.27 -20.16 24.98
CA PHE A 91 -4.64 -18.88 24.35
C PHE A 91 -4.34 -17.67 25.25
N ILE A 92 -4.65 -17.74 26.55
CA ILE A 92 -4.38 -16.65 27.50
C ILE A 92 -2.87 -16.47 27.69
N LYS A 93 -2.12 -17.58 27.78
CA LYS A 93 -0.65 -17.57 27.87
C LYS A 93 -0.03 -16.97 26.60
N LEU A 94 -0.59 -17.29 25.43
CA LEU A 94 -0.19 -16.78 24.14
C LEU A 94 -0.44 -15.26 24.03
N VAL A 95 -1.65 -14.81 24.37
CA VAL A 95 -2.06 -13.40 24.39
C VAL A 95 -1.20 -12.59 25.38
N ARG A 96 -0.92 -13.12 26.58
CA ARG A 96 -0.06 -12.46 27.57
C ARG A 96 1.40 -12.37 27.09
N ARG A 97 1.95 -13.43 26.49
CA ARG A 97 3.30 -13.42 25.88
C ARG A 97 3.38 -12.43 24.72
N PHE A 98 2.32 -12.38 23.92
CA PHE A 98 2.17 -11.50 22.78
C PHE A 98 2.23 -10.02 23.20
N PHE A 99 1.38 -9.59 24.15
CA PHE A 99 1.36 -8.19 24.62
C PHE A 99 2.67 -7.77 25.29
N ARG A 100 3.30 -8.67 26.07
CA ARG A 100 4.62 -8.40 26.68
C ARG A 100 5.70 -8.12 25.62
N LYS A 101 5.64 -8.82 24.47
CA LYS A 101 6.61 -8.67 23.38
C LYS A 101 6.39 -7.38 22.60
N VAL A 102 5.13 -7.00 22.34
CA VAL A 102 4.76 -5.71 21.71
C VAL A 102 5.31 -4.53 22.53
N ASN A 103 5.19 -4.60 23.86
CA ASN A 103 5.58 -3.51 24.74
C ASN A 103 7.11 -3.34 24.92
N ARG A 104 7.90 -4.38 24.61
CA ARG A 104 9.39 -4.38 24.77
C ARG A 104 10.14 -3.81 23.55
N SER A 105 9.45 -3.50 22.46
CA SER A 105 10.08 -3.15 21.16
C SER A 105 10.64 -1.71 21.04
N ARG A 106 10.71 -0.93 22.13
CA ARG A 106 11.00 0.51 22.06
C ARG A 106 12.46 0.88 21.76
N ASN A 107 13.43 0.03 22.09
CA ASN A 107 14.88 0.34 21.97
C ASN A 107 15.64 -0.80 21.25
N LYS A 108 15.30 -1.09 19.99
CA LYS A 108 16.00 -2.12 19.20
C LYS A 108 16.71 -1.47 18.01
N SER A 109 17.87 -2.03 17.64
CA SER A 109 18.68 -1.62 16.49
C SER A 109 17.87 -1.59 15.19
N VAL A 110 18.26 -0.74 14.23
CA VAL A 110 17.66 -0.70 12.88
C VAL A 110 17.67 -2.08 12.22
N LYS A 111 18.73 -2.87 12.43
CA LYS A 111 18.87 -4.24 11.90
C LYS A 111 17.82 -5.20 12.48
N ASP A 112 17.50 -5.06 13.77
CA ASP A 112 16.43 -5.83 14.43
C ASP A 112 15.05 -5.52 13.84
N GLN A 113 14.82 -4.26 13.45
CA GLN A 113 13.56 -3.82 12.86
C GLN A 113 13.39 -4.40 11.45
N GLU A 114 14.42 -4.36 10.62
CA GLU A 114 14.41 -4.92 9.28
C GLU A 114 14.15 -6.44 9.29
N ALA A 115 14.84 -7.18 10.17
CA ALA A 115 14.62 -8.61 10.33
C ALA A 115 13.15 -8.94 10.71
N ARG A 116 12.52 -8.10 11.54
CA ARG A 116 11.09 -8.26 11.88
C ARG A 116 10.17 -7.92 10.72
N ILE A 117 10.43 -6.83 10.00
CA ILE A 117 9.66 -6.48 8.79
C ILE A 117 9.67 -7.66 7.82
N ASN A 118 10.85 -8.23 7.58
CA ASN A 118 11.01 -9.38 6.71
C ASN A 118 10.23 -10.62 7.20
N ALA A 119 10.29 -10.90 8.51
CA ALA A 119 9.53 -11.99 9.12
C ALA A 119 8.00 -11.83 8.90
N PHE A 120 7.46 -10.64 9.15
CA PHE A 120 6.05 -10.35 8.90
C PHE A 120 5.69 -10.44 7.41
N MET A 121 6.56 -9.96 6.51
CA MET A 121 6.33 -10.10 5.07
C MET A 121 6.25 -11.56 4.64
N THR A 122 7.22 -12.40 5.04
CA THR A 122 7.23 -13.84 4.72
C THR A 122 5.95 -14.52 5.19
N PHE A 123 5.56 -14.24 6.43
CA PHE A 123 4.34 -14.81 6.99
C PHE A 123 3.09 -14.33 6.24
N MET A 124 2.99 -13.03 5.93
CA MET A 124 1.87 -12.48 5.17
C MET A 124 1.78 -13.03 3.74
N VAL A 125 2.91 -13.31 3.08
CA VAL A 125 2.92 -14.01 1.79
C VAL A 125 2.28 -15.38 1.93
N SER A 126 2.69 -16.16 2.94
CA SER A 126 2.13 -17.50 3.18
C SER A 126 0.62 -17.48 3.47
N VAL A 127 0.16 -16.60 4.37
CA VAL A 127 -1.29 -16.44 4.66
C VAL A 127 -2.05 -16.07 3.39
N SER A 128 -1.48 -15.15 2.60
CA SER A 128 -2.08 -14.69 1.35
C SER A 128 -2.02 -15.73 0.23
N ASP A 129 -1.11 -16.70 0.25
CA ASP A 129 -1.12 -17.79 -0.73
C ASP A 129 -2.13 -18.88 -0.32
N GLN A 130 -2.25 -19.17 0.97
CA GLN A 130 -3.22 -20.14 1.49
C GLN A 130 -4.66 -19.73 1.17
N ILE A 131 -5.02 -18.47 1.43
CA ILE A 131 -6.38 -18.00 1.15
C ILE A 131 -6.66 -17.94 -0.36
N LEU A 132 -5.61 -17.79 -1.20
CA LEU A 132 -5.75 -17.71 -2.66
C LEU A 132 -6.04 -19.10 -3.24
N VAL A 133 -5.31 -20.10 -2.75
CA VAL A 133 -5.53 -21.50 -3.12
C VAL A 133 -6.88 -21.99 -2.61
N SER A 134 -7.27 -21.59 -1.39
CA SER A 134 -8.57 -21.95 -0.83
C SER A 134 -9.72 -21.33 -1.62
N GLU A 135 -9.58 -20.04 -2.00
CA GLU A 135 -10.54 -19.34 -2.87
C GLU A 135 -10.65 -19.99 -4.25
N ALA A 136 -9.52 -20.34 -4.86
CA ALA A 136 -9.51 -21.06 -6.13
C ALA A 136 -10.23 -22.41 -6.01
N ALA A 137 -9.93 -23.18 -4.96
CA ALA A 137 -10.53 -24.50 -4.75
C ALA A 137 -12.05 -24.41 -4.59
N ILE A 138 -12.55 -23.49 -3.77
CA ILE A 138 -14.00 -23.37 -3.51
C ILE A 138 -14.76 -22.86 -4.74
N LEU A 139 -14.20 -21.90 -5.49
CA LEU A 139 -14.82 -21.41 -6.72
C LEU A 139 -14.84 -22.47 -7.82
N VAL A 140 -13.75 -23.24 -7.97
CA VAL A 140 -13.69 -24.36 -8.91
C VAL A 140 -14.68 -25.45 -8.52
N ALA A 141 -14.77 -25.79 -7.23
CA ALA A 141 -15.74 -26.78 -6.75
C ALA A 141 -17.18 -26.36 -7.08
N GLY A 142 -17.55 -25.10 -6.83
CA GLY A 142 -18.88 -24.58 -7.16
C GLY A 142 -19.19 -24.60 -8.66
N LEU A 143 -18.22 -24.21 -9.50
CA LEU A 143 -18.41 -24.16 -10.95
C LEU A 143 -18.41 -25.54 -11.62
N ILE A 144 -17.62 -26.50 -11.12
CA ILE A 144 -17.66 -27.88 -11.62
C ILE A 144 -18.92 -28.60 -11.15
N GLY A 145 -19.33 -28.37 -9.89
CA GLY A 145 -20.54 -28.92 -9.28
C GLY A 145 -21.84 -28.24 -9.70
N TYR A 146 -21.84 -27.40 -10.75
CA TYR A 146 -22.94 -26.50 -11.08
C TYR A 146 -24.32 -27.18 -11.30
N LYS A 147 -24.34 -28.48 -11.59
CA LYS A 147 -25.57 -29.28 -11.79
C LYS A 147 -26.24 -29.72 -10.50
N GLU A 148 -25.47 -29.86 -9.42
CA GLU A 148 -25.88 -30.49 -8.16
C GLU A 148 -25.87 -29.49 -7.01
N ILE A 149 -25.11 -28.40 -7.14
CA ILE A 149 -25.02 -27.36 -6.12
C ILE A 149 -26.28 -26.49 -6.08
N THR A 150 -26.73 -26.20 -4.86
CA THR A 150 -27.85 -25.31 -4.60
C THR A 150 -27.43 -23.84 -4.62
N LEU A 151 -28.40 -22.94 -4.81
CA LEU A 151 -28.18 -21.50 -4.67
C LEU A 151 -27.76 -21.14 -3.25
N TYR A 152 -28.22 -21.87 -2.23
CA TYR A 152 -27.75 -21.73 -0.84
C TYR A 152 -26.23 -21.86 -0.76
N SER A 153 -25.69 -22.98 -1.25
CA SER A 153 -24.25 -23.24 -1.23
C SER A 153 -23.51 -22.24 -2.12
N THR A 154 -24.09 -21.86 -3.27
CA THR A 154 -23.47 -20.90 -4.19
C THR A 154 -23.37 -19.50 -3.58
N ASN A 155 -24.40 -19.04 -2.84
CA ASN A 155 -24.36 -17.79 -2.08
C ASN A 155 -23.21 -17.78 -1.06
N ILE A 156 -22.97 -18.91 -0.38
CA ILE A 156 -21.85 -19.05 0.55
C ILE A 156 -20.51 -19.02 -0.20
N ILE A 157 -20.39 -19.72 -1.33
CA ILE A 157 -19.19 -19.67 -2.18
C ILE A 157 -18.87 -18.23 -2.60
N ILE A 158 -19.87 -17.48 -3.08
CA ILE A 158 -19.70 -16.08 -3.50
C ILE A 158 -19.25 -15.22 -2.32
N ALA A 159 -19.88 -15.39 -1.14
CA ALA A 159 -19.53 -14.63 0.05
C ALA A 159 -18.10 -14.93 0.54
N LEU A 160 -17.69 -16.20 0.53
CA LEU A 160 -16.33 -16.64 0.86
C LEU A 160 -15.30 -16.13 -0.16
N GLY A 161 -15.63 -16.15 -1.44
CA GLY A 161 -14.81 -15.59 -2.50
C GLY A 161 -14.62 -14.09 -2.33
N CYS A 162 -15.70 -13.35 -2.05
CA CYS A 162 -15.60 -11.92 -1.74
C CYS A 162 -14.71 -11.66 -0.52
N LEU A 163 -14.87 -12.43 0.56
CA LEU A 163 -14.02 -12.32 1.75
C LEU A 163 -12.54 -12.54 1.40
N ALA A 164 -12.22 -13.63 0.69
CA ALA A 164 -10.85 -13.95 0.28
C ALA A 164 -10.24 -12.88 -0.62
N SER A 165 -10.97 -12.46 -1.67
CA SER A 165 -10.57 -11.39 -2.58
C SER A 165 -10.23 -10.09 -1.83
N THR A 166 -11.01 -9.69 -0.81
CA THR A 166 -10.70 -8.49 -0.02
C THR A 166 -9.38 -8.62 0.75
N VAL A 167 -9.09 -9.79 1.31
CA VAL A 167 -7.84 -10.07 2.03
C VAL A 167 -6.65 -10.03 1.08
N HIS A 168 -6.74 -10.64 -0.09
CA HIS A 168 -5.67 -10.60 -1.09
C HIS A 168 -5.34 -9.18 -1.51
N LEU A 169 -6.36 -8.42 -1.89
CA LEU A 169 -6.19 -7.05 -2.37
C LEU A 169 -5.69 -6.11 -1.27
N GLY A 170 -6.22 -6.25 -0.05
CA GLY A 170 -5.85 -5.39 1.08
C GLY A 170 -4.46 -5.67 1.64
N THR A 171 -3.99 -6.92 1.60
CA THR A 171 -2.67 -7.31 2.12
C THR A 171 -1.54 -7.11 1.11
N PHE A 172 -1.85 -7.08 -0.19
CA PHE A 172 -0.87 -7.01 -1.27
C PHE A 172 0.21 -5.90 -1.13
N PRO A 173 -0.13 -4.64 -0.81
CA PRO A 173 0.88 -3.57 -0.70
C PRO A 173 1.96 -3.85 0.35
N PHE A 174 1.68 -4.71 1.33
CA PHE A 174 2.59 -5.01 2.44
C PHE A 174 3.80 -5.87 2.00
N PHE A 175 3.60 -6.83 1.09
CA PHE A 175 4.65 -7.76 0.64
C PHE A 175 5.04 -7.62 -0.84
N MET A 176 4.52 -6.61 -1.54
CA MET A 176 4.78 -6.40 -2.99
C MET A 176 6.27 -6.41 -3.36
N GLU A 177 7.15 -5.83 -2.53
CA GLU A 177 8.60 -5.76 -2.83
C GLU A 177 9.20 -7.14 -3.03
N ARG A 178 8.87 -8.06 -2.13
CA ARG A 178 9.36 -9.44 -2.18
C ARG A 178 8.90 -10.18 -3.42
N LEU A 179 7.70 -9.88 -3.91
CA LEU A 179 7.19 -10.47 -5.16
C LEU A 179 7.88 -9.91 -6.40
N LYS A 180 8.42 -8.68 -6.36
CA LYS A 180 9.16 -8.13 -7.50
C LYS A 180 10.44 -8.91 -7.78
N GLU A 181 11.08 -9.44 -6.73
CA GLU A 181 12.33 -10.19 -6.81
C GLU A 181 12.16 -11.60 -7.41
N HIS A 182 11.01 -12.24 -7.22
CA HIS A 182 10.77 -13.62 -7.67
C HIS A 182 9.82 -13.70 -8.88
N HIS A 183 10.38 -13.75 -10.09
CA HIS A 183 9.62 -13.75 -11.35
C HIS A 183 8.58 -14.86 -11.48
N THR A 184 8.93 -16.11 -11.14
CA THR A 184 8.00 -17.26 -11.28
C THR A 184 6.85 -17.19 -10.29
N ALA A 185 7.14 -16.90 -9.02
CA ALA A 185 6.12 -16.76 -7.98
C ALA A 185 5.15 -15.61 -8.31
N LYS A 186 5.68 -14.49 -8.80
CA LYS A 186 4.89 -13.36 -9.30
C LYS A 186 3.94 -13.78 -10.43
N LEU A 187 4.46 -14.46 -11.46
CA LEU A 187 3.65 -14.86 -12.61
C LEU A 187 2.54 -15.83 -12.22
N MET A 188 2.87 -16.89 -11.46
CA MET A 188 1.89 -17.87 -11.00
C MET A 188 0.78 -17.22 -10.17
N ARG A 189 1.17 -16.35 -9.23
CA ARG A 189 0.22 -15.66 -8.37
C ARG A 189 -0.71 -14.75 -9.16
N VAL A 190 -0.19 -13.99 -10.12
CA VAL A 190 -1.02 -13.12 -10.98
C VAL A 190 -1.96 -13.95 -11.85
N ALA A 191 -1.51 -15.09 -12.38
CA ALA A 191 -2.36 -15.99 -13.16
C ALA A 191 -3.52 -16.55 -12.32
N ILE A 192 -3.23 -17.06 -11.12
CA ILE A 192 -4.25 -17.61 -10.21
C ILE A 192 -5.21 -16.51 -9.76
N MET A 193 -4.71 -15.34 -9.32
CA MET A 193 -5.55 -14.21 -8.93
C MET A 193 -6.46 -13.75 -10.08
N SER A 194 -5.95 -13.70 -11.31
CA SER A 194 -6.76 -13.29 -12.47
C SER A 194 -7.86 -14.31 -12.79
N ALA A 195 -7.54 -15.61 -12.72
CA ALA A 195 -8.52 -16.68 -12.94
C ALA A 195 -9.60 -16.68 -11.85
N VAL A 196 -9.20 -16.56 -10.58
CA VAL A 196 -10.08 -16.49 -9.41
C VAL A 196 -10.99 -15.28 -9.46
N SER A 197 -10.45 -14.08 -9.71
CA SER A 197 -11.27 -12.87 -9.89
C SER A 197 -12.25 -13.03 -11.05
N GLY A 198 -11.85 -13.66 -12.15
CA GLY A 198 -12.75 -13.94 -13.29
C GLY A 198 -13.91 -14.87 -12.93
N MET A 199 -13.63 -15.97 -12.22
CA MET A 199 -14.65 -16.90 -11.73
C MET A 199 -15.62 -16.22 -10.76
N LEU A 200 -15.09 -15.45 -9.81
CA LEU A 200 -15.92 -14.73 -8.83
C LEU A 200 -16.79 -13.65 -9.49
N ILE A 201 -16.23 -12.87 -10.43
CA ILE A 201 -17.00 -11.88 -11.20
C ILE A 201 -18.11 -12.57 -12.01
N SER A 202 -17.83 -13.72 -12.62
CA SER A 202 -18.85 -14.50 -13.33
C SER A 202 -20.02 -14.87 -12.42
N LEU A 203 -19.74 -15.43 -11.24
CA LEU A 203 -20.79 -15.77 -10.27
C LEU A 203 -21.55 -14.54 -9.78
N LEU A 204 -20.86 -13.42 -9.50
CA LEU A 204 -21.49 -12.16 -9.10
C LEU A 204 -22.39 -11.59 -10.20
N VAL A 205 -22.05 -11.79 -11.48
CA VAL A 205 -22.90 -11.38 -12.61
C VAL A 205 -24.13 -12.28 -12.73
N VAL A 206 -23.95 -13.60 -12.58
CA VAL A 206 -25.09 -14.54 -12.60
C VAL A 206 -26.05 -14.25 -11.43
N GLN A 207 -25.53 -13.84 -10.27
CA GLN A 207 -26.33 -13.43 -9.11
C GLN A 207 -27.24 -12.22 -9.37
N LEU A 208 -27.01 -11.44 -10.42
CA LEU A 208 -27.88 -10.33 -10.82
C LEU A 208 -29.12 -10.79 -11.59
N SER A 209 -29.28 -12.09 -11.86
CA SER A 209 -30.42 -12.59 -12.60
C SER A 209 -31.71 -12.47 -11.80
N ALA A 210 -32.82 -12.23 -12.49
CA ALA A 210 -34.17 -12.29 -11.92
C ALA A 210 -34.52 -13.69 -11.39
N THR A 211 -33.80 -14.71 -11.88
CA THR A 211 -33.94 -16.11 -11.47
C THR A 211 -33.03 -16.50 -10.31
N TRP A 212 -32.32 -15.55 -9.68
CA TRP A 212 -31.53 -15.79 -8.47
C TRP A 212 -32.44 -15.80 -7.24
N ASP A 213 -33.32 -16.80 -7.17
CA ASP A 213 -34.31 -16.95 -6.12
C ASP A 213 -34.30 -18.40 -5.59
N THR A 214 -34.21 -18.51 -4.27
CA THR A 214 -34.20 -19.80 -3.55
C THR A 214 -35.57 -20.47 -3.50
N GLU A 215 -36.66 -19.77 -3.81
CA GLU A 215 -38.00 -20.34 -3.84
C GLU A 215 -38.30 -21.03 -5.17
N THR A 216 -37.97 -20.39 -6.29
CA THR A 216 -38.31 -20.89 -7.64
C THR A 216 -37.17 -21.60 -8.37
N HIS A 217 -35.91 -21.34 -8.01
CA HIS A 217 -34.71 -21.86 -8.70
C HIS A 217 -33.65 -22.35 -7.70
N VAL A 218 -34.00 -23.31 -6.85
CA VAL A 218 -33.14 -23.89 -5.81
C VAL A 218 -31.75 -24.34 -6.31
N PHE A 219 -31.64 -24.92 -7.51
CA PHE A 219 -30.38 -25.41 -8.07
C PHE A 219 -29.75 -24.41 -9.03
N PHE A 220 -28.43 -24.25 -8.93
CA PHE A 220 -27.67 -23.28 -9.73
C PHE A 220 -27.81 -23.47 -11.25
N ILE A 221 -27.91 -24.73 -11.72
CA ILE A 221 -28.16 -25.03 -13.13
C ILE A 221 -29.47 -24.44 -13.66
N CYS A 222 -30.52 -24.39 -12.85
CA CYS A 222 -31.81 -23.86 -13.28
C CYS A 222 -31.73 -22.35 -13.49
N THR A 223 -31.06 -21.64 -12.57
CA THR A 223 -30.78 -20.21 -12.73
C THR A 223 -29.95 -19.89 -13.98
N LEU A 224 -28.95 -20.73 -14.30
CA LEU A 224 -28.15 -20.57 -15.52
C LEU A 224 -28.95 -20.79 -16.80
N ARG A 225 -29.87 -21.77 -16.79
CA ARG A 225 -30.69 -22.12 -17.95
C ARG A 225 -31.72 -21.04 -18.26
N ASP A 226 -32.36 -20.52 -17.23
CA ASP A 226 -33.45 -19.54 -17.33
C ASP A 226 -32.95 -18.11 -17.02
N TYR A 227 -31.67 -17.84 -17.29
CA TYR A 227 -31.05 -16.55 -17.00
C TYR A 227 -31.78 -15.39 -17.69
N GLN A 228 -32.31 -14.48 -16.88
CA GLN A 228 -32.90 -13.21 -17.34
C GLN A 228 -32.41 -12.09 -16.43
N ILE A 229 -32.08 -10.93 -17.01
CA ILE A 229 -31.67 -9.76 -16.24
C ILE A 229 -32.91 -9.12 -15.62
N ASN A 230 -32.88 -8.86 -14.31
CA ASN A 230 -33.98 -8.20 -13.62
C ASN A 230 -34.07 -6.73 -14.06
N ALA A 231 -34.97 -6.43 -15.00
CA ALA A 231 -35.17 -5.10 -15.56
C ALA A 231 -36.01 -4.17 -14.65
N GLU A 232 -36.75 -4.73 -13.69
CA GLU A 232 -37.67 -3.96 -12.83
C GLU A 232 -36.93 -3.24 -11.69
N HIS A 233 -35.75 -3.73 -11.29
CA HIS A 233 -34.95 -3.23 -10.17
C HIS A 233 -33.58 -2.67 -10.61
N TYR A 234 -33.59 -1.69 -11.52
CA TYR A 234 -32.35 -1.15 -12.13
C TYR A 234 -31.36 -0.55 -11.11
N LEU A 235 -31.84 0.06 -10.03
CA LEU A 235 -30.98 0.64 -8.98
C LEU A 235 -30.23 -0.45 -8.19
N ASP A 236 -30.90 -1.54 -7.86
CA ASP A 236 -30.31 -2.66 -7.13
C ASP A 236 -29.25 -3.37 -7.99
N CYS A 237 -29.51 -3.47 -9.30
CA CYS A 237 -28.55 -3.95 -10.29
C CYS A 237 -27.29 -3.05 -10.35
N ILE A 238 -27.45 -1.72 -10.44
CA ILE A 238 -26.33 -0.78 -10.44
C ILE A 238 -25.50 -0.89 -9.16
N VAL A 239 -26.15 -0.93 -7.99
CA VAL A 239 -25.45 -1.03 -6.70
C VAL A 239 -24.69 -2.36 -6.62
N SER A 240 -25.33 -3.46 -7.01
CA SER A 240 -24.73 -4.80 -6.96
C SER A 240 -23.56 -4.96 -7.94
N LEU A 241 -23.55 -4.25 -9.08
CA LEU A 241 -22.41 -4.18 -10.01
C LEU A 241 -21.18 -3.47 -9.41
N THR A 242 -21.32 -2.72 -8.32
CA THR A 242 -20.19 -2.02 -7.68
C THR A 242 -19.13 -3.01 -7.18
N VAL A 243 -19.54 -4.16 -6.63
CA VAL A 243 -18.64 -5.18 -6.10
C VAL A 243 -17.77 -5.82 -7.20
N PRO A 244 -18.33 -6.39 -8.29
CA PRO A 244 -17.50 -6.96 -9.37
C PRO A 244 -16.64 -5.90 -10.06
N ILE A 245 -17.11 -4.67 -10.24
CA ILE A 245 -16.29 -3.56 -10.77
C ILE A 245 -15.13 -3.25 -9.84
N ALA A 246 -15.35 -3.22 -8.52
CA ALA A 246 -14.29 -2.98 -7.53
C ALA A 246 -13.23 -4.09 -7.53
N ILE A 247 -13.65 -5.36 -7.62
CA ILE A 247 -12.75 -6.52 -7.72
C ILE A 247 -11.93 -6.44 -9.01
N LEU A 248 -12.57 -6.16 -10.14
CA LEU A 248 -11.91 -6.03 -11.45
C LEU A 248 -10.88 -4.88 -11.44
N TYR A 249 -11.32 -3.69 -11.03
CA TYR A 249 -10.46 -2.50 -10.94
C TYR A 249 -9.25 -2.75 -10.03
N SER A 250 -9.48 -3.36 -8.87
CA SER A 250 -8.41 -3.63 -7.89
C SER A 250 -7.42 -4.66 -8.42
N THR A 251 -7.90 -5.71 -9.10
CA THR A 251 -7.05 -6.73 -9.74
C THR A 251 -6.18 -6.10 -10.83
N ILE A 252 -6.77 -5.29 -11.72
CA ILE A 252 -6.03 -4.57 -12.77
C ILE A 252 -5.01 -3.62 -12.17
N ASN A 253 -5.37 -2.86 -11.14
CA ASN A 253 -4.47 -1.92 -10.48
C ASN A 253 -3.29 -2.64 -9.82
N LEU A 254 -3.52 -3.79 -9.20
CA LEU A 254 -2.48 -4.64 -8.62
C LEU A 254 -1.50 -5.14 -9.68
N ILE A 255 -2.00 -5.62 -10.83
CA ILE A 255 -1.17 -6.05 -11.96
C ILE A 255 -0.34 -4.88 -12.49
N ARG A 256 -0.94 -3.70 -12.66
CA ARG A 256 -0.21 -2.48 -13.06
C ARG A 256 0.90 -2.15 -12.07
N LEU A 257 0.64 -2.21 -10.77
CA LEU A 257 1.62 -1.91 -9.72
C LEU A 257 2.82 -2.89 -9.72
N LEU A 258 2.60 -4.14 -10.13
CA LEU A 258 3.62 -5.19 -10.22
C LEU A 258 4.50 -5.07 -11.46
N TYR A 259 3.92 -4.73 -12.60
CA TYR A 259 4.58 -4.78 -13.91
C TYR A 259 5.03 -3.43 -14.45
N VAL A 260 4.45 -2.32 -13.99
CA VAL A 260 4.95 -1.00 -14.38
C VAL A 260 6.28 -0.76 -13.66
N PRO A 261 7.39 -0.57 -14.39
CA PRO A 261 8.66 -0.22 -13.79
C PRO A 261 8.48 1.08 -13.01
N THR A 262 8.79 1.06 -11.71
CA THR A 262 9.11 2.31 -11.03
C THR A 262 10.29 2.90 -11.79
N LEU A 263 10.08 4.00 -12.51
CA LEU A 263 11.16 4.84 -13.02
C LEU A 263 11.96 5.26 -11.78
N SER A 264 12.97 4.46 -11.44
CA SER A 264 14.00 4.85 -10.50
C SER A 264 14.70 6.02 -11.15
N ARG A 265 14.44 7.20 -10.59
CA ARG A 265 15.15 8.43 -10.91
C ARG A 265 16.57 8.26 -10.37
N ASP A 266 17.42 7.63 -11.18
CA ASP A 266 18.87 7.58 -10.98
C ASP A 266 19.63 8.00 -12.26
N ASP A 267 18.96 8.79 -13.11
CA ASP A 267 19.60 9.40 -14.27
C ASP A 267 19.78 10.91 -14.02
N GLY A 268 21.02 11.29 -13.72
CA GLY A 268 21.55 12.63 -14.03
C GLY A 268 21.80 13.58 -12.86
N GLU A 269 22.68 13.22 -11.93
CA GLU A 269 23.66 14.22 -11.46
C GLU A 269 24.89 14.10 -12.37
N PRO A 270 25.32 15.16 -13.07
CA PRO A 270 26.59 15.15 -13.76
C PRO A 270 27.69 15.15 -12.70
N ARG A 271 28.37 14.01 -12.55
CA ARG A 271 29.67 13.97 -11.88
C ARG A 271 30.61 14.87 -12.68
N GLN A 272 31.14 15.90 -12.00
CA GLN A 272 32.32 16.61 -12.46
C GLN A 272 33.48 15.61 -12.40
N ASP A 273 33.92 15.15 -13.56
CA ASP A 273 35.19 14.45 -13.73
C ASP A 273 36.32 15.43 -13.42
N GLY A 274 37.16 15.03 -12.47
CA GLY A 274 38.46 15.62 -12.17
C GLY A 274 39.38 14.49 -11.74
N ASP A 275 40.06 13.91 -12.72
CA ASP A 275 41.34 13.20 -12.68
C ASP A 275 41.71 12.42 -11.41
N GLU A 276 41.56 11.10 -11.45
CA GLU A 276 42.67 10.21 -11.08
C GLU A 276 42.51 8.82 -11.70
N ALA A 277 43.55 8.42 -12.42
CA ALA A 277 43.63 7.18 -13.16
C ALA A 277 43.91 5.98 -12.23
N GLY A 278 43.26 4.85 -12.52
CA GLY A 278 43.85 3.54 -12.27
C GLY A 278 43.00 2.54 -11.50
N ILE A 279 42.87 1.36 -12.12
CA ILE A 279 42.49 0.06 -11.56
C ILE A 279 40.99 -0.29 -11.63
N SER A 280 40.63 -0.93 -12.75
CA SER A 280 39.41 -1.74 -12.94
C SER A 280 39.33 -2.90 -11.93
N PRO A 281 38.11 -3.36 -11.63
CA PRO A 281 37.85 -4.79 -11.83
C PRO A 281 36.51 -5.10 -12.51
N SER A 282 36.67 -5.79 -13.64
CA SER A 282 35.95 -6.97 -14.11
C SER A 282 34.58 -7.32 -13.51
N ARG A 283 33.60 -7.21 -14.40
CA ARG A 283 32.34 -7.93 -14.52
C ARG A 283 32.51 -9.44 -14.32
N GLU A 284 31.84 -10.04 -13.34
CA GLU A 284 31.65 -11.49 -13.31
C GLU A 284 30.26 -11.90 -12.81
N ARG A 285 29.60 -12.70 -13.64
CA ARG A 285 28.29 -13.31 -13.45
C ARG A 285 28.53 -14.82 -13.46
N SER A 286 27.93 -15.53 -12.52
CA SER A 286 27.47 -16.95 -12.60
C SER A 286 28.21 -18.03 -11.78
N TYR A 287 27.36 -18.92 -11.25
CA TYR A 287 27.55 -20.22 -10.58
C TYR A 287 27.91 -20.15 -9.08
N GLY A 288 27.32 -20.93 -8.17
CA GLY A 288 26.60 -22.19 -8.28
C GLY A 288 27.34 -23.27 -7.46
N ASN A 289 26.70 -23.75 -6.39
CA ASN A 289 26.94 -25.01 -5.65
C ASN A 289 28.38 -25.43 -5.26
N VAL A 290 28.71 -25.40 -3.95
CA VAL A 290 29.54 -26.42 -3.24
C VAL A 290 29.12 -26.40 -1.75
N SER A 291 28.31 -27.34 -1.28
CA SER A 291 28.68 -28.60 -0.60
C SER A 291 29.38 -28.48 0.77
N ARG A 292 28.66 -28.94 1.80
CA ARG A 292 29.03 -30.12 2.64
C ARG A 292 30.50 -30.20 3.13
N ARG A 293 30.73 -29.93 4.43
CA ARG A 293 31.70 -30.65 5.30
C ARG A 293 31.13 -30.67 6.72
N ARG A 294 30.77 -31.83 7.28
CA ARG A 294 31.56 -32.95 7.83
C ARG A 294 31.86 -32.73 9.32
N ALA A 295 31.16 -33.51 10.15
CA ALA A 295 31.41 -33.74 11.57
C ALA A 295 32.67 -34.61 11.77
N PRO A 296 33.31 -34.58 12.96
CA PRO A 296 34.57 -35.28 13.20
C PRO A 296 34.36 -36.78 13.44
N SER A 297 35.31 -37.56 12.94
CA SER A 297 35.47 -39.00 13.14
C SER A 297 36.08 -39.27 14.52
N ASN A 298 35.54 -40.27 15.23
CA ASN A 298 36.37 -41.24 15.95
C ASN A 298 35.64 -42.58 16.14
N ALA A 299 36.41 -43.64 15.86
CA ALA A 299 36.39 -45.00 16.39
C ALA A 299 35.24 -45.98 16.01
N ASN A 300 35.65 -46.95 15.18
CA ASN A 300 35.43 -48.41 15.26
C ASN A 300 34.00 -48.92 15.51
N THR A 301 33.49 -49.77 14.60
CA THR A 301 33.44 -51.24 14.75
C THR A 301 32.76 -51.85 13.51
N ASN A 302 33.27 -53.00 13.07
CA ASN A 302 32.86 -53.81 11.92
C ASN A 302 31.41 -54.35 12.02
N HIS A 303 30.72 -54.49 10.88
CA HIS A 303 30.06 -55.74 10.47
C HIS A 303 29.53 -55.67 9.03
N GLU A 304 29.34 -56.85 8.47
CA GLU A 304 29.28 -57.23 7.06
C GLU A 304 27.89 -57.10 6.40
N ARG A 305 27.90 -57.27 5.06
CA ARG A 305 27.11 -58.22 4.25
C ARG A 305 26.03 -57.66 3.30
N LEU A 306 26.27 -57.95 1.99
CA LEU A 306 25.37 -58.39 0.89
C LEU A 306 24.25 -57.43 0.43
N GLU A 307 23.70 -57.45 -0.78
CA GLU A 307 24.03 -57.80 -2.19
C GLU A 307 22.71 -57.56 -2.98
N GLN A 308 22.73 -57.67 -4.32
CA GLN A 308 21.60 -57.63 -5.30
C GLN A 308 21.10 -56.24 -5.71
N GLU A 309 21.34 -55.68 -6.90
CA GLU A 309 21.53 -56.16 -8.30
C GLU A 309 20.23 -56.45 -9.10
N SER A 310 20.27 -56.06 -10.38
CA SER A 310 19.34 -56.26 -11.53
C SER A 310 18.40 -55.08 -11.87
N SER A 311 18.64 -54.24 -12.90
CA SER A 311 18.57 -54.45 -14.39
C SER A 311 17.12 -54.38 -14.92
N GLN A 312 16.72 -53.80 -16.08
CA GLN A 312 17.37 -53.70 -17.41
C GLN A 312 16.53 -52.82 -18.39
N VAL A 313 17.21 -52.08 -19.31
CA VAL A 313 17.02 -51.96 -20.81
C VAL A 313 15.65 -51.51 -21.40
N GLY A 314 15.49 -50.74 -22.49
CA GLY A 314 16.31 -50.14 -23.57
C GLY A 314 15.33 -49.71 -24.72
N THR A 315 15.59 -48.72 -25.58
CA THR A 315 15.97 -48.87 -27.00
C THR A 315 16.14 -47.49 -27.68
N THR A 316 17.14 -47.38 -28.57
CA THR A 316 17.57 -46.24 -29.41
C THR A 316 17.53 -46.62 -30.90
N GLN A 317 17.45 -45.62 -31.82
CA GLN A 317 18.20 -45.44 -33.11
C GLN A 317 17.48 -44.41 -34.02
N ASN A 318 18.08 -43.25 -34.41
CA ASN A 318 19.06 -42.93 -35.49
C ASN A 318 18.45 -42.89 -36.92
N GLY A 319 18.73 -41.95 -37.86
CA GLY A 319 19.62 -40.76 -37.93
C GLY A 319 19.59 -40.05 -39.32
N GLN A 320 19.91 -38.74 -39.36
CA GLN A 320 20.74 -37.87 -40.29
C GLN A 320 20.91 -38.13 -41.83
N PRO A 321 21.67 -37.31 -42.63
CA PRO A 321 21.93 -35.83 -42.73
C PRO A 321 22.15 -35.27 -44.19
N THR A 322 22.21 -33.93 -44.40
CA THR A 322 23.16 -33.20 -45.34
C THR A 322 23.01 -31.66 -45.25
N ARG A 323 24.03 -30.87 -44.83
CA ARG A 323 25.06 -30.06 -45.56
C ARG A 323 24.62 -28.73 -46.24
N THR A 324 25.34 -27.65 -45.85
CA THR A 324 25.40 -26.20 -46.21
C THR A 324 25.95 -25.91 -47.64
N PRO A 325 26.18 -24.65 -48.18
CA PRO A 325 26.33 -23.29 -47.56
C PRO A 325 25.86 -22.02 -48.36
N HIS A 326 26.07 -20.83 -47.76
CA HIS A 326 26.32 -19.45 -48.32
C HIS A 326 25.34 -18.76 -49.31
N GLU A 327 24.90 -17.52 -49.00
CA GLU A 327 25.31 -16.25 -49.70
C GLU A 327 24.46 -15.01 -49.30
N ASP A 328 25.11 -13.85 -49.45
CA ASP A 328 24.73 -12.47 -49.13
C ASP A 328 23.72 -11.79 -50.08
N ASN A 329 23.28 -10.59 -49.68
CA ASN A 329 22.81 -9.43 -50.47
C ASN A 329 21.30 -9.19 -50.73
N ASN A 330 20.76 -8.24 -49.95
CA ASN A 330 20.39 -6.88 -50.40
C ASN A 330 19.58 -6.71 -51.71
N ARG A 331 18.26 -6.39 -51.63
CA ARG A 331 17.64 -5.20 -52.27
C ARG A 331 16.11 -5.12 -52.11
N ARG A 332 15.70 -3.86 -51.90
CA ARG A 332 14.39 -3.18 -51.87
C ARG A 332 13.64 -3.24 -53.22
N TYR A 333 12.30 -3.32 -53.22
CA TYR A 333 11.39 -2.49 -54.05
C TYR A 333 9.95 -2.46 -53.48
N ASN A 334 9.38 -1.25 -53.47
CA ASN A 334 7.96 -0.87 -53.31
C ASN A 334 7.15 -1.41 -54.53
N HIS A 335 5.84 -1.29 -54.74
CA HIS A 335 4.78 -0.32 -54.41
C HIS A 335 3.50 -0.87 -55.09
N PHE A 336 2.29 -0.56 -54.61
CA PHE A 336 1.14 -0.32 -55.49
C PHE A 336 0.12 0.58 -54.76
N ASP A 337 -0.18 1.69 -55.42
CA ASP A 337 -1.20 2.71 -55.15
C ASP A 337 -2.63 2.19 -55.47
N ASP A 338 -3.78 2.88 -55.36
CA ASP A 338 -4.14 4.31 -55.36
C ASP A 338 -5.67 4.40 -55.05
N LEU A 339 -6.14 5.52 -54.49
CA LEU A 339 -7.29 6.28 -55.05
C LEU A 339 -7.49 7.63 -54.32
N GLU A 340 -7.16 8.70 -55.05
CA GLU A 340 -7.47 10.11 -54.75
C GLU A 340 -8.96 10.45 -54.96
N LEU A 341 -9.41 11.56 -54.37
CA LEU A 341 -10.09 12.65 -55.12
C LEU A 341 -10.17 13.94 -54.28
N MET A 342 -9.47 14.97 -54.75
CA MET A 342 -9.58 16.39 -54.38
C MET A 342 -10.71 17.08 -55.19
N PRO A 343 -11.05 18.35 -54.90
CA PRO A 343 -10.46 19.43 -55.72
C PRO A 343 -10.12 20.74 -54.96
N ARG A 344 -9.19 21.49 -55.57
CA ARG A 344 -8.59 22.76 -55.11
C ARG A 344 -8.82 23.86 -56.17
N ARG A 345 -9.24 25.06 -55.74
CA ARG A 345 -8.91 26.45 -56.24
C ARG A 345 -9.94 27.43 -55.65
N SER A 346 -9.65 28.67 -55.25
CA SER A 346 -8.76 29.70 -55.80
C SER A 346 -8.57 30.86 -54.79
N HIS A 347 -7.44 31.56 -54.87
CA HIS A 347 -7.19 32.88 -54.26
C HIS A 347 -7.87 34.01 -55.07
N VAL A 348 -8.32 35.07 -54.40
CA VAL A 348 -8.12 36.53 -54.70
C VAL A 348 -8.97 37.39 -53.72
N GLY A 349 -8.36 38.41 -53.09
CA GLY A 349 -8.99 39.74 -52.96
C GLY A 349 -9.59 40.21 -51.62
N ASN A 350 -8.80 41.03 -50.90
CA ASN A 350 -9.17 42.24 -50.15
C ASN A 350 -10.16 42.24 -48.95
N ARG A 351 -9.57 42.65 -47.80
CA ARG A 351 -9.98 43.78 -46.93
C ARG A 351 -11.20 43.61 -46.02
N GLN A 352 -10.96 43.42 -44.72
CA GLN A 352 -11.42 44.34 -43.67
C GLN A 352 -10.71 44.05 -42.33
N GLU A 353 -10.04 45.08 -41.82
CA GLU A 353 -9.64 45.26 -40.43
C GLU A 353 -10.84 45.02 -39.50
N GLY A 354 -10.63 44.18 -38.49
CA GLY A 354 -11.54 44.00 -37.36
C GLY A 354 -10.70 43.69 -36.13
N ASP A 355 -10.78 44.57 -35.13
CA ASP A 355 -10.04 44.54 -33.86
C ASP A 355 -10.10 43.16 -33.18
N MET A 356 -8.95 42.50 -33.10
CA MET A 356 -8.74 41.37 -32.21
C MET A 356 -8.44 41.92 -30.82
N THR A 357 -9.37 41.70 -29.89
CA THR A 357 -9.21 42.15 -28.51
C THR A 357 -8.00 41.47 -27.84
N PRO A 358 -7.26 42.15 -26.93
CA PRO A 358 -6.09 41.58 -26.25
C PRO A 358 -6.36 40.27 -25.48
N TYR A 359 -7.63 39.93 -25.24
CA TYR A 359 -8.04 38.74 -24.50
C TYR A 359 -7.89 37.41 -25.27
N GLU A 360 -7.87 37.41 -26.61
CA GLU A 360 -7.77 36.17 -27.39
C GLU A 360 -6.31 35.71 -27.62
N ILE A 361 -5.34 36.63 -27.58
CA ILE A 361 -3.92 36.33 -27.79
C ILE A 361 -3.30 35.65 -26.54
N GLU A 362 -3.85 35.89 -25.35
CA GLU A 362 -3.34 35.30 -24.10
C GLU A 362 -3.81 33.85 -23.87
N SER A 363 -4.89 33.40 -24.53
CA SER A 363 -5.37 32.01 -24.40
C SER A 363 -4.57 30.99 -25.23
N GLN A 364 -3.75 31.45 -26.18
CA GLN A 364 -2.88 30.60 -27.01
C GLN A 364 -1.41 30.59 -26.57
N GLN A 365 -1.03 31.41 -25.58
CA GLN A 365 0.32 31.34 -25.03
C GLN A 365 0.43 30.16 -24.04
N ASN A 366 1.10 29.12 -24.56
CA ASN A 366 1.95 28.18 -23.83
C ASN A 366 1.32 26.83 -23.38
N PRO A 367 0.95 25.93 -24.32
CA PRO A 367 0.65 24.53 -24.00
C PRO A 367 1.80 23.81 -23.26
N LYS A 368 3.05 24.29 -23.40
CA LYS A 368 4.23 23.77 -22.66
C LYS A 368 4.22 24.14 -21.17
N ALA A 369 3.72 25.33 -20.80
CA ALA A 369 3.57 25.71 -19.40
C ALA A 369 2.46 24.91 -18.71
N ARG A 370 1.36 24.65 -19.43
CA ARG A 370 0.23 23.85 -18.94
C ARG A 370 0.61 22.37 -18.77
N SER A 371 1.38 21.78 -19.70
CA SER A 371 1.89 20.42 -19.55
C SER A 371 2.88 20.29 -18.39
N GLY A 372 3.74 21.30 -18.18
CA GLY A 372 4.62 21.40 -17.01
C GLY A 372 3.87 21.50 -15.68
N PHE A 373 2.74 22.23 -15.64
CA PHE A 373 1.87 22.30 -14.46
C PHE A 373 1.26 20.94 -14.12
N PHE A 374 0.65 20.24 -15.08
CA PHE A 374 0.05 18.92 -14.84
C PHE A 374 1.08 17.87 -14.45
N ARG A 375 2.26 17.89 -15.07
CA ARG A 375 3.37 17.00 -14.71
C ARG A 375 3.86 17.28 -13.27
N GLY A 376 4.05 18.55 -12.91
CA GLY A 376 4.44 18.94 -11.55
C GLY A 376 3.37 18.62 -10.50
N LEU A 377 2.10 18.82 -10.83
CA LEU A 377 0.96 18.46 -9.98
C LEU A 377 0.90 16.95 -9.76
N PHE A 378 1.01 16.15 -10.83
CA PHE A 378 1.01 14.69 -10.74
C PHE A 378 2.18 14.18 -9.90
N GLU A 379 3.38 14.73 -10.10
CA GLU A 379 4.56 14.34 -9.34
C GLU A 379 4.45 14.73 -7.86
N ALA A 380 3.93 15.92 -7.55
CA ALA A 380 3.77 16.40 -6.17
C ALA A 380 2.61 15.71 -5.42
N THR A 381 1.57 15.27 -6.14
CA THR A 381 0.43 14.54 -5.57
C THR A 381 0.66 13.03 -5.49
N ARG A 382 1.79 12.54 -6.03
CA ARG A 382 2.22 11.14 -5.94
C ARG A 382 2.37 10.73 -4.48
N PRO A 383 1.99 9.49 -4.09
CA PRO A 383 2.04 9.04 -2.70
C PRO A 383 3.40 9.24 -2.01
N SER A 384 4.51 9.11 -2.73
CA SER A 384 5.88 9.30 -2.22
C SER A 384 6.20 10.75 -1.85
N ASN A 385 5.65 11.72 -2.60
CA ASN A 385 5.96 13.15 -2.43
C ASN A 385 4.89 13.90 -1.63
N ARG A 386 3.73 13.26 -1.42
CA ARG A 386 2.57 13.88 -0.77
C ARG A 386 2.87 14.33 0.66
N ASP A 387 3.62 13.56 1.45
CA ASP A 387 3.94 13.96 2.84
C ASP A 387 4.77 15.25 2.87
N ASN A 388 5.74 15.37 1.95
CA ASN A 388 6.54 16.57 1.79
C ASN A 388 5.66 17.76 1.38
N LEU A 389 4.77 17.59 0.38
CA LEU A 389 3.82 18.64 -0.02
C LEU A 389 2.95 19.12 1.15
N LEU A 390 2.40 18.20 1.95
CA LEU A 390 1.55 18.53 3.09
C LEU A 390 2.34 19.23 4.20
N ARG A 391 3.59 18.82 4.43
CA ARG A 391 4.51 19.46 5.39
C ARG A 391 4.85 20.89 4.98
N THR A 392 5.29 21.09 3.74
CA THR A 392 5.62 22.43 3.22
C THR A 392 4.40 23.35 3.20
N TRP A 393 3.23 22.82 2.83
CA TRP A 393 1.99 23.56 2.89
C TRP A 393 1.65 24.01 4.32
N LEU A 394 1.79 23.11 5.30
CA LEU A 394 1.54 23.40 6.71
C LEU A 394 2.53 24.44 7.25
N GLN A 395 3.82 24.28 6.94
CA GLN A 395 4.86 25.26 7.30
C GLN A 395 4.53 26.65 6.76
N LYS A 396 4.23 26.76 5.46
CA LYS A 396 3.87 28.04 4.84
C LYS A 396 2.63 28.67 5.46
N LYS A 397 1.61 27.87 5.78
CA LYS A 397 0.39 28.35 6.45
C LYS A 397 0.67 28.84 7.87
N ALA A 398 1.46 28.10 8.65
CA ALA A 398 1.84 28.48 10.00
C ALA A 398 2.68 29.76 10.01
N THR A 399 3.65 29.90 9.11
CA THR A 399 4.42 31.14 8.95
C THR A 399 3.52 32.31 8.59
N ALA A 400 2.58 32.13 7.66
CA ALA A 400 1.64 33.19 7.27
C ALA A 400 0.79 33.68 8.46
N PHE A 401 0.33 32.78 9.34
CA PHE A 401 -0.39 33.15 10.56
C PHE A 401 0.48 33.91 11.55
N LEU A 402 1.73 33.49 11.73
CA LEU A 402 2.65 34.17 12.65
C LEU A 402 3.06 35.56 12.13
N THR A 403 3.02 35.79 10.80
CA THR A 403 3.35 37.08 10.20
C THR A 403 2.16 38.00 9.96
N SER A 404 0.92 37.53 10.09
CA SER A 404 -0.26 38.37 9.82
C SER A 404 -0.50 39.37 10.95
N GLU A 405 -0.76 40.63 10.58
CA GLU A 405 -1.14 41.67 11.53
C GLU A 405 -2.63 41.52 11.92
N VAL A 406 -2.87 41.25 13.21
CA VAL A 406 -4.15 41.40 13.90
C VAL A 406 -5.28 40.51 13.34
N ALA A 407 -5.29 39.25 13.75
CA ALA A 407 -6.49 38.41 13.72
C ALA A 407 -7.04 38.25 15.14
N SER A 408 -8.37 38.30 15.28
CA SER A 408 -9.05 37.99 16.55
C SER A 408 -8.64 36.59 17.04
N GLU A 409 -8.43 36.42 18.35
CA GLU A 409 -7.99 35.14 18.93
C GLU A 409 -8.89 33.96 18.52
N ALA A 410 -10.20 34.18 18.52
CA ALA A 410 -11.19 33.20 18.09
C ALA A 410 -11.06 32.83 16.60
N LEU A 411 -10.68 33.79 15.75
CA LEU A 411 -10.47 33.55 14.33
C LEU A 411 -9.21 32.71 14.11
N ILE A 412 -8.12 33.01 14.82
CA ILE A 412 -6.87 32.23 14.75
C ILE A 412 -7.11 30.78 15.20
N GLU A 413 -7.88 30.58 16.27
CA GLU A 413 -8.22 29.25 16.75
C GLU A 413 -9.07 28.47 15.73
N PHE A 414 -10.10 29.12 15.16
CA PHE A 414 -10.95 28.52 14.14
C PHE A 414 -10.16 28.16 12.87
N GLU A 415 -9.34 29.07 12.36
CA GLU A 415 -8.50 28.83 11.18
C GLU A 415 -7.43 27.77 11.45
N GLY A 416 -6.83 27.78 12.64
CA GLY A 416 -5.90 26.75 13.09
C GLY A 416 -6.55 25.36 13.10
N ASN A 417 -7.79 25.26 13.60
CA ASN A 417 -8.58 24.02 13.61
C ASN A 417 -8.88 23.53 12.19
N LEU A 418 -9.28 24.42 11.28
CA LEU A 418 -9.50 24.07 9.88
C LEU A 418 -8.22 23.63 9.18
N VAL A 419 -7.08 24.25 9.47
CA VAL A 419 -5.78 23.86 8.91
C VAL A 419 -5.35 22.50 9.44
N ALA A 420 -5.50 22.26 10.75
CA ALA A 420 -5.22 20.98 11.38
C ALA A 420 -6.12 19.85 10.85
N GLU A 421 -7.42 20.08 10.73
CA GLU A 421 -8.39 19.15 10.15
C GLU A 421 -8.04 18.85 8.70
N SER A 422 -7.78 19.86 7.87
CA SER A 422 -7.45 19.66 6.47
C SER A 422 -6.14 18.88 6.29
N TRP A 423 -5.13 19.18 7.11
CA TRP A 423 -3.88 18.42 7.13
C TRP A 423 -4.14 16.95 7.54
N ALA A 424 -4.84 16.74 8.65
CA ALA A 424 -5.12 15.42 9.19
C ALA A 424 -5.94 14.57 8.22
N PHE A 425 -6.94 15.15 7.55
CA PHE A 425 -7.73 14.49 6.52
C PHE A 425 -6.84 13.89 5.41
N HIS A 426 -5.94 14.69 4.82
CA HIS A 426 -5.08 14.21 3.74
C HIS A 426 -4.00 13.23 4.21
N GLN A 427 -3.47 13.43 5.43
CA GLN A 427 -2.52 12.51 6.03
C GLN A 427 -3.16 11.15 6.31
N CYS A 428 -4.34 11.13 6.93
CA CYS A 428 -5.09 9.91 7.20
C CYS A 428 -5.41 9.17 5.89
N GLN A 429 -5.88 9.86 4.85
CA GLN A 429 -6.31 9.21 3.59
C GLN A 429 -5.22 8.49 2.79
N GLY A 430 -3.94 8.64 3.10
CA GLY A 430 -2.97 7.65 2.62
C GLY A 430 -1.97 7.27 3.66
N SER A 431 -2.44 7.20 4.90
CA SER A 431 -1.80 6.43 5.95
C SER A 431 -1.96 4.93 5.65
N PHE A 432 -1.08 4.11 6.20
CA PHE A 432 -1.23 2.67 6.18
C PHE A 432 -2.46 2.23 6.99
N VAL A 433 -2.76 2.89 8.11
CA VAL A 433 -3.96 2.60 8.93
C VAL A 433 -5.24 2.69 8.10
N TYR A 434 -5.37 3.68 7.23
CA TYR A 434 -6.56 3.80 6.38
C TYR A 434 -6.75 2.59 5.45
N LYS A 435 -5.65 1.97 4.99
CA LYS A 435 -5.72 0.72 4.22
C LYS A 435 -6.20 -0.45 5.09
N ILE A 436 -5.74 -0.52 6.35
CA ILE A 436 -6.24 -1.50 7.33
C ILE A 436 -7.75 -1.30 7.57
N LEU A 437 -8.23 -0.06 7.66
CA LEU A 437 -9.67 0.24 7.82
C LEU A 437 -10.51 -0.20 6.61
N TRP A 438 -9.99 -0.06 5.39
CA TRP A 438 -10.65 -0.62 4.20
C TRP A 438 -10.66 -2.15 4.20
N LEU A 439 -9.55 -2.78 4.60
CA LEU A 439 -9.50 -4.23 4.78
C LEU A 439 -10.48 -4.70 5.86
N TRP A 440 -10.64 -3.94 6.95
CA TRP A 440 -11.66 -4.16 7.97
C TRP A 440 -13.07 -4.10 7.39
N SER A 441 -13.38 -3.08 6.59
CA SER A 441 -14.66 -2.98 5.87
C SER A 441 -14.95 -4.25 5.04
N GLY A 442 -13.97 -4.74 4.29
CA GLY A 442 -14.09 -5.96 3.49
C GLY A 442 -14.28 -7.23 4.33
N ASN A 443 -13.63 -7.29 5.49
CA ASN A 443 -13.83 -8.38 6.46
C ASN A 443 -15.26 -8.34 7.04
N VAL A 444 -15.74 -7.18 7.47
CA VAL A 444 -17.10 -7.02 7.99
C VAL A 444 -18.11 -7.43 6.91
N TYR A 445 -17.95 -6.93 5.69
CA TYR A 445 -18.78 -7.30 4.55
C TYR A 445 -18.80 -8.82 4.33
N GLY A 446 -17.63 -9.43 4.09
CA GLY A 446 -17.56 -10.86 3.80
C GLY A 446 -18.07 -11.75 4.93
N ILE A 447 -17.76 -11.42 6.19
CA ILE A 447 -18.25 -12.18 7.36
C ILE A 447 -19.77 -12.05 7.46
N VAL A 448 -20.32 -10.84 7.40
CA VAL A 448 -21.77 -10.62 7.48
C VAL A 448 -22.47 -11.29 6.31
N SER A 449 -21.97 -11.17 5.08
CA SER A 449 -22.53 -11.85 3.90
C SER A 449 -22.55 -13.36 4.05
N VAL A 450 -21.48 -13.97 4.59
CA VAL A 450 -21.45 -15.42 4.86
C VAL A 450 -22.52 -15.81 5.89
N PHE A 451 -22.66 -15.04 6.97
CA PHE A 451 -23.67 -15.31 8.00
C PHE A 451 -25.10 -15.12 7.48
N THR A 452 -25.36 -14.04 6.74
CA THR A 452 -26.66 -13.78 6.11
C THR A 452 -27.02 -14.90 5.14
N ALA A 453 -26.09 -15.32 4.27
CA ALA A 453 -26.29 -16.45 3.38
C ALA A 453 -26.55 -17.76 4.14
N ARG A 454 -25.86 -17.99 5.27
CA ARG A 454 -26.06 -19.19 6.09
C ARG A 454 -27.40 -19.23 6.82
N ILE A 455 -27.97 -18.09 7.19
CA ILE A 455 -29.26 -17.99 7.91
C ILE A 455 -30.43 -18.25 6.97
N ASN A 456 -30.33 -17.88 5.70
CA ASN A 456 -31.38 -18.14 4.71
C ASN A 456 -31.41 -19.63 4.33
N THR A 457 -32.19 -20.43 5.04
CA THR A 457 -32.26 -21.89 4.84
C THR A 457 -33.59 -22.35 4.26
N THR A 458 -34.31 -21.46 3.59
CA THR A 458 -35.62 -21.74 3.00
C THR A 458 -35.53 -22.95 2.06
N GLY A 459 -36.37 -23.96 2.32
CA GLY A 459 -36.48 -25.17 1.49
C GLY A 459 -35.33 -26.16 1.59
N MET A 460 -34.43 -26.05 2.59
CA MET A 460 -33.29 -26.94 2.76
C MET A 460 -33.51 -27.95 3.90
N SER A 461 -33.09 -29.20 3.69
CA SER A 461 -33.23 -30.30 4.64
C SER A 461 -31.92 -31.04 4.91
N GLY A 462 -31.93 -31.93 5.90
CA GLY A 462 -30.76 -32.74 6.29
C GLY A 462 -29.80 -32.06 7.28
N LYS A 463 -28.65 -32.70 7.51
CA LYS A 463 -27.64 -32.24 8.48
C LYS A 463 -26.71 -31.20 7.87
N ARG A 464 -26.98 -29.92 8.18
CA ARG A 464 -26.20 -28.76 7.69
C ARG A 464 -24.70 -28.81 8.04
N ASP A 465 -24.37 -29.26 9.25
CA ASP A 465 -23.01 -29.18 9.81
C ASP A 465 -22.38 -30.57 9.99
N GLU A 466 -22.72 -31.53 9.13
CA GLU A 466 -22.08 -32.85 9.14
C GLU A 466 -20.61 -32.75 8.74
N MET A 467 -19.70 -33.20 9.62
CA MET A 467 -18.25 -33.09 9.41
C MET A 467 -17.77 -34.07 8.32
N GLY A 468 -17.82 -33.62 7.07
CA GLY A 468 -17.26 -34.31 5.91
C GLY A 468 -15.80 -33.93 5.62
N PHE A 469 -15.23 -34.56 4.59
CA PHE A 469 -13.86 -34.30 4.16
C PHE A 469 -13.65 -32.84 3.73
N GLY A 470 -14.65 -32.24 3.08
CA GLY A 470 -14.63 -30.85 2.63
C GLY A 470 -14.54 -29.84 3.78
N GLN A 471 -15.01 -30.20 4.97
CA GLN A 471 -14.90 -29.36 6.18
C GLN A 471 -13.58 -29.55 6.93
N ILE A 472 -13.10 -30.79 6.99
CA ILE A 472 -11.88 -31.13 7.75
C ILE A 472 -10.64 -30.59 7.05
N VAL A 473 -10.57 -30.67 5.72
CA VAL A 473 -9.38 -30.26 4.97
C VAL A 473 -9.04 -28.78 5.16
N PRO A 474 -9.96 -27.81 4.98
CA PRO A 474 -9.67 -26.39 5.21
C PRO A 474 -9.23 -26.09 6.65
N LEU A 475 -9.83 -26.77 7.64
CA LEU A 475 -9.42 -26.65 9.04
C LEU A 475 -8.00 -27.19 9.26
N ALA A 476 -7.66 -28.33 8.68
CA ALA A 476 -6.31 -28.89 8.75
C ALA A 476 -5.28 -27.97 8.06
N LEU A 477 -5.67 -27.33 6.94
CA LEU A 477 -4.81 -26.38 6.24
C LEU A 477 -4.50 -25.11 7.06
N LEU A 478 -5.29 -24.76 8.08
CA LEU A 478 -4.96 -23.67 9.02
C LEU A 478 -3.65 -23.90 9.79
N VAL A 479 -3.15 -25.14 9.81
CA VAL A 479 -1.83 -25.45 10.36
C VAL A 479 -0.69 -24.84 9.51
N LEU A 480 -0.91 -24.62 8.22
CA LEU A 480 0.13 -24.07 7.31
C LEU A 480 0.58 -22.66 7.71
N PRO A 481 -0.31 -21.69 7.99
CA PRO A 481 0.08 -20.41 8.60
C PRO A 481 0.87 -20.58 9.89
N ILE A 482 0.51 -21.53 10.75
CA ILE A 482 1.21 -21.75 12.01
C ILE A 482 2.65 -22.19 11.73
N PHE A 483 2.87 -23.12 10.81
CA PHE A 483 4.21 -23.52 10.40
C PHE A 483 4.98 -22.37 9.74
N ALA A 484 4.33 -21.57 8.88
CA ALA A 484 4.96 -20.38 8.31
C ALA A 484 5.35 -19.35 9.38
N ALA A 485 4.53 -19.18 10.43
CA ALA A 485 4.84 -18.31 11.56
C ALA A 485 6.04 -18.84 12.36
N LEU A 486 6.09 -20.15 12.60
CA LEU A 486 7.20 -20.79 13.29
C LEU A 486 8.51 -20.71 12.49
N GLN A 487 8.45 -20.95 11.18
CA GLN A 487 9.60 -20.79 10.28
C GLN A 487 10.08 -19.34 10.25
N SER A 488 9.17 -18.39 10.03
CA SER A 488 9.48 -16.96 10.05
C SER A 488 10.10 -16.51 11.39
N LYS A 489 9.64 -17.08 12.51
CA LYS A 489 10.24 -16.86 13.83
C LYS A 489 11.64 -17.46 13.95
N ALA A 490 11.85 -18.68 13.46
CA ALA A 490 13.13 -19.35 13.49
C ALA A 490 14.16 -18.60 12.64
N ASP A 491 13.80 -18.23 11.40
CA ASP A 491 14.62 -17.42 10.50
C ASP A 491 14.98 -16.05 11.13
N TYR A 492 14.04 -15.45 11.87
CA TYR A 492 14.30 -14.22 12.62
C TYR A 492 15.31 -14.43 13.75
N GLU A 493 15.15 -15.50 14.54
CA GLU A 493 16.06 -15.83 15.65
C GLU A 493 17.47 -16.16 15.13
N GLU A 494 17.59 -16.88 14.02
CA GLU A 494 18.86 -17.17 13.37
C GLU A 494 19.56 -15.89 12.88
N ARG A 495 18.83 -14.99 12.22
CA ARG A 495 19.38 -13.70 11.78
C ARG A 495 19.89 -12.87 12.94
N LEU A 496 19.15 -12.81 14.05
CA LEU A 496 19.60 -12.11 15.25
C LEU A 496 20.91 -12.69 15.81
N VAL A 497 21.02 -14.02 15.88
CA VAL A 497 22.24 -14.70 16.36
C VAL A 497 23.41 -14.38 15.43
N SER A 498 23.22 -14.51 14.11
CA SER A 498 24.28 -14.21 13.13
C SER A 498 24.82 -12.77 13.25
N HIS A 499 23.95 -11.80 13.52
CA HIS A 499 24.35 -10.42 13.72
C HIS A 499 25.08 -10.19 15.05
N SER A 500 24.64 -10.83 16.13
CA SER A 500 25.36 -10.77 17.41
C SER A 500 26.77 -11.35 17.32
N SER A 501 26.96 -12.42 16.53
CA SER A 501 28.27 -13.03 16.29
C SER A 501 29.18 -12.15 15.43
N GLN A 502 28.64 -11.51 14.39
CA GLN A 502 29.40 -10.55 13.56
C GLN A 502 29.85 -9.32 14.36
N GLN A 503 29.00 -8.83 15.27
CA GLN A 503 29.32 -7.69 16.13
C GLN A 503 30.38 -8.06 17.17
N ALA A 504 30.32 -9.26 17.75
CA ALA A 504 31.34 -9.77 18.66
C ALA A 504 32.71 -10.01 18.00
N GLN A 505 32.74 -10.35 16.70
CA GLN A 505 33.99 -10.49 15.93
C GLN A 505 34.61 -9.17 15.49
N GLN A 506 33.83 -8.08 15.44
CA GLN A 506 34.37 -6.73 15.23
C GLN A 506 34.95 -6.10 16.51
N GLU A 507 34.69 -6.69 17.69
CA GLU A 507 35.04 -6.11 18.99
C GLU A 507 36.18 -6.83 19.76
N GLY A 508 37.08 -7.59 19.11
CA GLY A 508 38.37 -7.91 19.76
C GLY A 508 39.36 -8.82 19.01
N PRO A 509 40.62 -8.97 19.48
CA PRO A 509 41.41 -8.11 20.37
C PRO A 509 42.56 -7.42 19.60
N GLU A 510 42.63 -6.09 19.61
CA GLU A 510 43.92 -5.40 19.37
C GLU A 510 44.68 -5.38 20.69
N ASP A 511 45.66 -6.28 20.79
CA ASP A 511 46.60 -6.35 21.89
C ASP A 511 47.56 -5.15 21.88
N GLN A 512 47.85 -4.73 23.11
CA GLN A 512 48.78 -3.70 23.52
C GLN A 512 50.22 -4.03 23.11
N GLN A 513 50.95 -3.07 22.52
CA GLN A 513 52.34 -2.73 22.89
C GLN A 513 52.90 -1.59 22.02
N SER A 514 53.00 -0.39 22.59
CA SER A 514 54.27 0.34 22.71
C SER A 514 54.03 1.67 23.42
N GLU A 515 54.39 1.69 24.71
CA GLU A 515 54.70 2.91 25.43
C GLU A 515 55.93 3.58 24.79
N SER A 516 55.78 4.84 24.38
CA SER A 516 56.90 5.78 24.32
C SER A 516 56.39 7.16 24.71
N SER A 517 56.82 7.58 25.89
CA SER A 517 56.58 8.84 26.59
C SER A 517 56.93 10.09 25.79
N GLY A 518 56.04 11.10 25.84
CA GLY A 518 56.32 12.50 25.49
C GLY A 518 55.10 13.39 25.79
N PRO A 519 55.23 14.48 26.59
CA PRO A 519 54.07 15.21 27.10
C PRO A 519 53.64 16.30 26.12
N VAL A 520 52.43 16.20 25.57
CA VAL A 520 51.83 17.27 24.75
C VAL A 520 50.33 17.37 25.05
N GLY A 521 49.97 18.49 25.69
CA GLY A 521 48.71 19.22 25.62
C GLY A 521 47.38 18.47 25.62
N GLU A 522 46.62 18.64 26.71
CA GLU A 522 45.16 18.48 26.70
C GLU A 522 44.50 19.21 25.52
N PRO A 523 43.53 18.58 24.84
CA PRO A 523 42.43 19.30 24.23
C PRO A 523 41.13 18.94 24.94
N ASN A 524 40.60 19.92 25.68
CA ASN A 524 39.21 19.98 26.10
C ASN A 524 38.27 19.84 24.89
N LEU A 525 37.66 18.68 24.72
CA LEU A 525 36.56 18.47 23.76
C LEU A 525 35.25 18.99 24.35
N SER A 526 35.03 20.30 24.15
CA SER A 526 33.72 20.94 24.19
C SER A 526 32.91 20.55 22.94
N PRO A 527 31.67 20.07 23.05
CA PRO A 527 30.80 19.83 21.90
C PRO A 527 30.22 21.17 21.42
N ARG A 528 31.01 21.98 20.69
CA ARG A 528 30.46 23.23 20.13
C ARG A 528 31.09 23.80 18.87
N THR A 529 31.99 23.13 18.18
CA THR A 529 32.63 23.73 16.99
C THR A 529 32.83 22.74 15.86
N LEU A 530 31.73 22.43 15.15
CA LEU A 530 31.82 21.91 13.78
C LEU A 530 30.52 22.16 13.01
N PHE A 531 30.10 23.42 12.94
CA PHE A 531 29.22 23.97 11.91
C PHE A 531 29.31 25.48 11.99
N LEU A 532 30.25 26.09 11.29
CA LEU A 532 30.24 27.52 11.01
C LEU A 532 31.21 27.75 9.87
N ASN A 533 30.67 27.74 8.65
CA ASN A 533 31.03 28.67 7.57
C ASN A 533 30.12 28.41 6.36
N THR A 534 28.84 28.76 6.55
CA THR A 534 27.93 29.24 5.51
C THR A 534 27.10 30.36 6.14
N PRO A 535 26.76 31.44 5.42
CA PRO A 535 26.12 32.60 6.02
C PRO A 535 24.62 32.33 6.25
N GLU A 536 24.28 31.65 7.35
CA GLU A 536 22.88 31.39 7.79
C GLU A 536 22.31 32.42 8.78
N ARG A 537 22.91 33.62 8.89
CA ARG A 537 22.40 34.70 9.75
C ARG A 537 20.93 35.11 9.48
N PRO A 538 20.42 35.19 8.25
CA PRO A 538 19.04 35.65 8.04
C PRO A 538 17.98 34.62 8.45
N LEU A 539 18.30 33.31 8.44
CA LEU A 539 17.35 32.26 8.79
C LEU A 539 17.13 32.18 10.30
N THR A 540 18.21 32.30 11.08
CA THR A 540 18.18 32.22 12.54
C THR A 540 17.44 33.40 13.17
N GLU A 541 17.65 34.61 12.65
CA GLU A 541 16.94 35.81 13.11
C GLU A 541 15.43 35.74 12.79
N ARG A 542 15.08 35.26 11.59
CA ARG A 542 13.67 35.09 11.18
C ARG A 542 12.96 34.04 12.05
N LEU A 543 13.64 32.94 12.40
CA LEU A 543 13.10 31.93 13.30
C LEU A 543 12.93 32.47 14.72
N ALA A 544 13.89 33.24 15.25
CA ALA A 544 13.75 33.88 16.56
C ALA A 544 12.54 34.82 16.62
N ARG A 545 12.32 35.62 15.56
CA ARG A 545 11.15 36.52 15.47
C ARG A 545 9.82 35.77 15.46
N LEU A 546 9.77 34.63 14.76
CA LEU A 546 8.59 33.76 14.73
C LEU A 546 8.34 33.08 16.08
N GLU A 547 9.41 32.72 16.80
CA GLU A 547 9.33 32.14 18.13
C GLU A 547 8.74 33.13 19.13
N ASP A 548 9.30 34.34 19.20
CA ASP A 548 8.79 35.42 20.07
C ASP A 548 7.31 35.71 19.80
N ARG A 549 6.92 35.80 18.52
CA ARG A 549 5.53 36.04 18.14
C ARG A 549 4.60 34.89 18.55
N SER A 550 5.07 33.65 18.50
CA SER A 550 4.29 32.49 18.96
C SER A 550 4.08 32.46 20.48
N ILE A 551 5.05 33.01 21.23
CA ILE A 551 4.98 33.15 22.68
C ILE A 551 4.00 34.27 23.05
N GLU A 552 4.07 35.41 22.34
CA GLU A 552 3.13 36.53 22.50
C GLU A 552 1.68 36.10 22.30
N LEU A 553 1.43 35.23 21.32
CA LEU A 553 0.10 34.69 21.04
C LEU A 553 -0.34 33.55 21.98
N ASP A 554 0.54 33.04 22.86
CA ASP A 554 0.35 31.82 23.66
C ASP A 554 -0.02 30.57 22.81
N ARG A 555 0.67 30.42 21.66
CA ARG A 555 0.36 29.38 20.66
C ARG A 555 1.64 28.74 20.10
N ARG A 556 2.42 28.11 20.98
CA ARG A 556 3.68 27.43 20.62
C ARG A 556 3.55 26.37 19.52
N TYR A 557 2.37 25.75 19.36
CA TYR A 557 2.16 24.75 18.31
C TYR A 557 2.27 25.34 16.89
N LEU A 558 1.96 26.63 16.69
CA LEU A 558 2.11 27.29 15.38
C LEU A 558 3.59 27.42 15.00
N PHE A 559 4.46 27.67 15.98
CA PHE A 559 5.90 27.70 15.75
C PHE A 559 6.45 26.32 15.38
N ASP A 560 6.02 25.26 16.07
CA ASP A 560 6.38 23.88 15.70
C ASP A 560 5.95 23.54 14.27
N TRP A 561 4.77 24.00 13.86
CA TRP A 561 4.28 23.81 12.48
C TRP A 561 5.10 24.58 11.46
N ALA A 562 5.46 25.83 11.75
CA ALA A 562 6.28 26.68 10.88
C ALA A 562 7.69 26.10 10.70
N ARG A 563 8.27 25.56 11.77
CA ARG A 563 9.55 24.84 11.73
C ARG A 563 9.44 23.50 11.00
N GLY A 564 8.27 22.87 11.03
CA GLY A 564 8.02 21.55 10.44
C GLY A 564 8.77 20.41 11.12
N SER A 565 9.22 20.63 12.35
CA SER A 565 9.79 19.60 13.23
C SER A 565 8.75 19.20 14.28
N ASN A 566 8.85 17.97 14.80
CA ASN A 566 7.98 17.45 15.86
C ASN A 566 6.46 17.52 15.57
N LEU A 567 6.05 17.46 14.30
CA LEU A 567 4.63 17.50 13.93
C LEU A 567 3.81 16.40 14.62
N GLU A 568 4.41 15.23 14.88
CA GLU A 568 3.74 14.15 15.64
C GLU A 568 3.41 14.49 17.10
N ARG A 569 4.07 15.49 17.70
CA ARG A 569 3.84 15.90 19.10
C ARG A 569 2.76 16.97 19.25
N SER A 570 2.36 17.62 18.16
CA SER A 570 1.31 18.64 18.18
C SER A 570 -0.01 18.04 18.67
N ALA A 571 -0.51 18.53 19.81
CA ALA A 571 -1.75 18.03 20.42
C ALA A 571 -2.95 18.20 19.48
N MET A 572 -3.01 19.33 18.77
CA MET A 572 -4.07 19.68 17.85
C MET A 572 -4.07 18.77 16.61
N LEU A 573 -2.91 18.56 15.98
CA LEU A 573 -2.79 17.64 14.84
C LEU A 573 -3.12 16.20 15.26
N ARG A 574 -2.64 15.78 16.43
CA ARG A 574 -2.91 14.46 16.99
C ARG A 574 -4.39 14.23 17.22
N HIS A 575 -5.09 15.20 17.82
CA HIS A 575 -6.53 15.11 18.04
C HIS A 575 -7.29 14.95 16.72
N SER A 576 -7.00 15.79 15.72
CA SER A 576 -7.63 15.71 14.39
C SER A 576 -7.36 14.37 13.69
N VAL A 577 -6.14 13.83 13.80
CA VAL A 577 -5.79 12.52 13.24
C VAL A 577 -6.60 11.39 13.89
N PHE A 578 -6.73 11.38 15.23
CA PHE A 578 -7.55 10.38 15.92
C PHE A 578 -9.04 10.53 15.59
N LEU A 579 -9.55 11.76 15.52
CA LEU A 579 -10.94 12.03 15.14
C LEU A 579 -11.25 11.47 13.74
N HIS A 580 -10.45 11.80 12.73
CA HIS A 580 -10.64 11.29 11.37
C HIS A 580 -10.54 9.76 11.30
N THR A 581 -9.58 9.18 12.03
CA THR A 581 -9.42 7.72 12.06
C THR A 581 -10.62 7.04 12.73
N GLY A 582 -11.14 7.60 13.82
CA GLY A 582 -12.33 7.10 14.50
C GLY A 582 -13.59 7.21 13.62
N VAL A 583 -13.81 8.36 12.98
CA VAL A 583 -14.91 8.56 12.02
C VAL A 583 -14.80 7.55 10.87
N MET A 584 -13.60 7.37 10.31
CA MET A 584 -13.39 6.40 9.24
C MET A 584 -13.64 4.96 9.71
N PHE A 585 -13.25 4.59 10.93
CA PHE A 585 -13.52 3.26 11.47
C PHE A 585 -15.03 2.98 11.59
N VAL A 586 -15.79 3.94 12.12
CA VAL A 586 -17.26 3.82 12.20
C VAL A 586 -17.85 3.72 10.79
N PHE A 587 -17.45 4.64 9.90
CA PHE A 587 -17.92 4.68 8.52
C PHE A 587 -17.65 3.37 7.77
N THR A 588 -16.42 2.86 7.82
CA THR A 588 -16.05 1.60 7.15
C THR A 588 -16.76 0.38 7.72
N THR A 589 -17.00 0.35 9.04
CA THR A 589 -17.77 -0.72 9.67
C THR A 589 -19.21 -0.70 9.20
N LEU A 590 -19.86 0.47 9.19
CA LEU A 590 -21.23 0.63 8.71
C LEU A 590 -21.32 0.31 7.21
N LEU A 591 -20.37 0.78 6.40
CA LEU A 591 -20.32 0.47 4.97
C LEU A 591 -20.25 -1.04 4.72
N GLY A 592 -19.31 -1.73 5.37
CA GLY A 592 -19.21 -3.20 5.24
C GLY A 592 -20.49 -3.92 5.65
N PHE A 593 -21.10 -3.49 6.76
CA PHE A 593 -22.33 -4.07 7.28
C PHE A 593 -23.53 -3.86 6.34
N PHE A 594 -23.80 -2.63 5.91
CA PHE A 594 -24.94 -2.33 5.04
C PHE A 594 -24.80 -2.90 3.64
N MET A 595 -23.58 -2.92 3.08
CA MET A 595 -23.30 -3.59 1.80
C MET A 595 -23.65 -5.08 1.85
N ALA A 596 -23.53 -5.74 3.01
CA ALA A 596 -23.79 -7.16 3.15
C ALA A 596 -25.28 -7.51 3.30
N TYR A 597 -26.12 -6.58 3.79
CA TYR A 597 -27.53 -6.85 4.06
C TYR A 597 -28.44 -6.77 2.83
N GLY A 598 -28.04 -6.08 1.75
CA GLY A 598 -28.76 -6.05 0.46
C GLY A 598 -30.12 -5.32 0.48
N GLU A 599 -30.88 -5.38 1.56
CA GLU A 599 -32.24 -4.85 1.71
C GLU A 599 -32.31 -3.32 1.86
N PHE A 600 -31.17 -2.65 1.98
CA PHE A 600 -31.10 -1.19 2.14
C PHE A 600 -30.30 -0.53 1.01
N PRO A 601 -30.74 -0.63 -0.27
CA PRO A 601 -30.05 -0.03 -1.40
C PRO A 601 -29.91 1.50 -1.24
N ILE A 602 -30.86 2.14 -0.57
CA ILE A 602 -30.81 3.57 -0.24
C ILE A 602 -29.69 3.86 0.77
N ALA A 603 -29.52 3.06 1.82
CA ALA A 603 -28.44 3.25 2.78
C ALA A 603 -27.07 3.06 2.11
N THR A 604 -26.97 2.05 1.24
CA THR A 604 -25.77 1.79 0.43
C THR A 604 -25.48 2.94 -0.55
N LEU A 605 -26.50 3.46 -1.23
CA LEU A 605 -26.37 4.60 -2.13
C LEU A 605 -25.93 5.86 -1.37
N VAL A 606 -26.52 6.13 -0.20
CA VAL A 606 -26.14 7.24 0.67
C VAL A 606 -24.68 7.09 1.11
N LEU A 607 -24.26 5.89 1.54
CA LEU A 607 -22.88 5.62 1.92
C LEU A 607 -21.92 5.74 0.72
N ALA A 608 -22.34 5.36 -0.49
CA ALA A 608 -21.57 5.53 -1.72
C ALA A 608 -21.43 7.02 -2.11
N VAL A 609 -22.49 7.81 -2.00
CA VAL A 609 -22.42 9.27 -2.20
C VAL A 609 -21.50 9.92 -1.16
N LEU A 610 -21.57 9.46 0.09
CA LEU A 610 -20.66 9.86 1.16
C LEU A 610 -19.20 9.42 0.93
N LEU A 611 -18.91 8.53 -0.04
CA LEU A 611 -17.55 8.25 -0.52
C LEU A 611 -17.09 9.18 -1.65
N ILE A 612 -18.02 9.61 -2.50
CA ILE A 612 -17.72 10.54 -3.60
C ILE A 612 -17.29 11.90 -3.03
N LEU A 613 -17.95 12.40 -1.99
CA LEU A 613 -17.62 13.71 -1.42
C LEU A 613 -16.19 13.78 -0.84
N PRO A 614 -15.71 12.84 0.00
CA PRO A 614 -14.33 12.81 0.46
C PRO A 614 -13.30 12.55 -0.64
N THR A 615 -13.64 11.78 -1.68
CA THR A 615 -12.71 11.55 -2.80
C THR A 615 -12.59 12.80 -3.67
N LEU A 616 -13.68 13.52 -3.90
CA LEU A 616 -13.64 14.82 -4.56
C LEU A 616 -12.87 15.84 -3.72
N ARG A 617 -13.16 15.92 -2.41
CA ARG A 617 -12.42 16.77 -1.45
C ARG A 617 -10.93 16.45 -1.44
N LYS A 618 -10.54 15.18 -1.55
CA LYS A 618 -9.13 14.75 -1.66
C LYS A 618 -8.46 15.37 -2.88
N VAL A 619 -9.07 15.23 -4.06
CA VAL A 619 -8.49 15.69 -5.32
C VAL A 619 -8.43 17.22 -5.35
N VAL A 620 -9.56 17.90 -5.09
CA VAL A 620 -9.64 19.36 -5.08
C VAL A 620 -8.73 19.96 -4.01
N GLY A 621 -8.69 19.35 -2.81
CA GLY A 621 -7.86 19.79 -1.70
C GLY A 621 -6.37 19.69 -2.01
N LEU A 622 -5.91 18.61 -2.63
CA LEU A 622 -4.50 18.45 -3.05
C LEU A 622 -4.11 19.46 -4.13
N ILE A 623 -4.99 19.69 -5.12
CA ILE A 623 -4.77 20.70 -6.16
C ILE A 623 -4.65 22.10 -5.55
N ARG A 624 -5.53 22.46 -4.61
CA ARG A 624 -5.47 23.75 -3.90
C ARG A 624 -4.18 23.91 -3.10
N LYS A 625 -3.75 22.87 -2.36
CA LYS A 625 -2.50 22.90 -1.58
C LYS A 625 -1.26 23.02 -2.47
N PHE A 626 -1.24 22.31 -3.60
CA PHE A 626 -0.17 22.43 -4.60
C PHE A 626 -0.09 23.84 -5.18
N ARG A 627 -1.24 24.41 -5.61
CA ARG A 627 -1.30 25.78 -6.14
C ARG A 627 -0.79 26.80 -5.12
N TYR A 628 -1.25 26.70 -3.87
CA TYR A 628 -0.81 27.58 -2.79
C TYR A 628 0.70 27.50 -2.53
N THR A 629 1.25 26.28 -2.50
CA THR A 629 2.68 26.08 -2.24
C THR A 629 3.55 26.65 -3.37
N ARG A 630 3.10 26.52 -4.62
CA ARG A 630 3.78 27.05 -5.81
C ARG A 630 3.67 28.57 -5.95
N SER A 631 2.50 29.17 -5.71
CA SER A 631 2.32 30.63 -5.80
C SER A 631 3.15 31.38 -4.76
N GLN A 632 3.34 30.78 -3.59
CA GLN A 632 4.22 31.30 -2.54
C GLN A 632 5.70 30.96 -2.78
N LEU A 633 6.05 30.26 -3.86
CA LEU A 633 7.46 30.04 -4.23
C LEU A 633 7.92 31.14 -5.18
N SER A 634 7.08 31.53 -6.15
CA SER A 634 7.36 32.63 -7.08
C SER A 634 7.51 33.97 -6.36
N LEU A 635 6.67 34.25 -5.36
CA LEU A 635 6.76 35.50 -4.57
C LEU A 635 8.06 35.66 -3.78
N THR A 636 8.75 34.56 -3.47
CA THR A 636 10.05 34.58 -2.79
C THR A 636 11.24 34.66 -3.74
N ASP A 637 11.06 34.31 -5.02
CA ASP A 637 12.12 34.39 -6.03
C ASP A 637 12.22 35.84 -6.54
N ASP A 638 11.09 36.49 -6.80
CA ASP A 638 11.03 37.89 -7.26
C ASP A 638 11.60 38.87 -6.21
N GLY A 639 11.39 38.62 -4.92
CA GLY A 639 11.93 39.47 -3.84
C GLY A 639 13.46 39.43 -3.69
N ASN A 640 14.12 38.41 -4.25
CA ASN A 640 15.59 38.29 -4.26
C ASN A 640 16.22 38.97 -5.50
N GLU A 641 15.45 39.25 -6.55
CA GLU A 641 15.92 40.03 -7.70
C GLU A 641 15.92 41.53 -7.39
N ASP A 642 14.89 42.04 -6.68
CA ASP A 642 14.83 43.44 -6.25
C ASP A 642 15.96 43.82 -5.26
N GLU A 643 16.38 42.92 -4.37
CA GLU A 643 17.56 43.15 -3.48
C GLU A 643 18.89 43.15 -4.26
N ARG A 644 18.98 42.41 -5.37
CA ARG A 644 20.17 42.43 -6.24
C ARG A 644 20.24 43.69 -7.10
N GLU A 645 19.11 44.22 -7.56
CA GLU A 645 19.07 45.49 -8.27
C GLU A 645 19.30 46.70 -7.35
N ALA A 646 18.77 46.67 -6.12
CA ALA A 646 19.05 47.70 -5.11
C ALA A 646 20.54 47.72 -4.68
N GLY A 647 21.18 46.55 -4.57
CA GLY A 647 22.63 46.45 -4.32
C GLY A 647 23.50 46.95 -5.48
N GLY A 648 23.01 46.86 -6.73
CA GLY A 648 23.69 47.35 -7.93
C GLY A 648 23.67 48.88 -8.08
N HIS A 649 22.55 49.53 -7.71
CA HIS A 649 22.42 50.99 -7.79
C HIS A 649 23.18 51.73 -6.67
N GLY A 650 23.30 51.15 -5.47
CA GLY A 650 24.08 51.73 -4.38
C GLY A 650 25.60 51.80 -4.67
N HIS A 651 26.12 50.89 -5.50
CA HIS A 651 27.54 50.86 -5.88
C HIS A 651 27.87 51.83 -7.02
N GLN A 652 26.91 52.17 -7.88
CA GLN A 652 27.15 53.12 -8.98
C GLN A 652 27.09 54.59 -8.55
N MET A 653 26.33 54.94 -7.50
CA MET A 653 26.37 56.32 -6.97
C MET A 653 27.60 56.64 -6.11
N ALA A 654 28.19 55.63 -5.45
CA ALA A 654 29.41 55.84 -4.65
C ALA A 654 30.68 56.05 -5.50
N VAL A 655 30.69 55.53 -6.74
CA VAL A 655 31.83 55.69 -7.67
C VAL A 655 31.78 57.04 -8.41
N ALA A 656 30.59 57.64 -8.57
CA ALA A 656 30.44 58.95 -9.23
C ALA A 656 30.87 60.14 -8.36
N THR A 657 30.84 60.02 -7.03
CA THR A 657 31.22 61.12 -6.12
C THR A 657 32.70 61.20 -5.76
N THR A 658 33.55 60.33 -6.32
CA THR A 658 34.98 60.25 -5.95
C THR A 658 35.94 60.71 -7.06
N ILE A 659 35.43 61.23 -8.19
CA ILE A 659 36.26 61.62 -9.35
C ILE A 659 36.31 63.14 -9.59
N GLU A 660 35.59 63.96 -8.82
CA GLU A 660 35.47 65.41 -9.07
C GLU A 660 36.25 66.32 -8.10
N GLY A 661 37.36 65.83 -7.53
CA GLY A 661 38.05 66.58 -6.48
C GLY A 661 39.54 66.36 -6.35
N THR A 662 40.32 66.45 -7.43
CA THR A 662 41.77 66.75 -7.35
C THR A 662 42.36 66.96 -8.75
N GLN A 663 42.44 68.20 -9.23
CA GLN A 663 43.54 68.71 -10.09
C GLN A 663 43.37 70.22 -10.37
N THR A 664 43.91 71.04 -9.48
CA THR A 664 44.39 72.41 -9.74
C THR A 664 45.51 72.71 -8.75
N GLU A 665 46.54 73.44 -9.19
CA GLU A 665 47.84 73.79 -8.57
C GLU A 665 49.00 72.83 -8.92
N GLU A 666 50.22 73.24 -9.30
CA GLU A 666 50.80 74.49 -9.82
C GLU A 666 52.27 74.15 -10.20
N VAL A 667 52.83 74.86 -11.20
CA VAL A 667 54.25 74.97 -11.62
C VAL A 667 54.90 73.82 -12.41
#